data_AF-A0A933U3L4-F1
#
_entry.id   AF-A0A933U3L4-F1
#
_cell.length_a   1.000
_cell.length_b   1.000
_cell.length_c   1.000
_cell.angle_alpha   90.00
_cell.angle_beta   90.00
_cell.angle_gamma   90.00
#
_symmetry.space_group_name_H-M   'P 1'
#
loop_
_entity.id
_entity.type
_entity.pdbx_description
1 polymer ?
#
loop_
_entity_poly.entity_id
_entity_poly.type
_entity_poly.pdbx_seq_one_letter_code
_entity_poly.pdbx_strand_id
1 'polypeptide(L)'
;MLLELLIAALPLQTPTLPAVITGAWRATLASPGGELPFELVIDAGGSALVGNGEEHVEVPEVRFADGELVLGFPHYDSAIRARLVDGALRGAWEKRGAAAAPARMEFQATHGATPRFPPEPKASGADAPSIAGRWSVRFSSSSDPAVGVFEERGGLVTGTFLTTTGDYRYLAGVYANGRLRLSCFDGAHAFLFDARASGGALAGTFHSGPTWKEDWTATRDDGAKLPDEWSLTRWDEALPLSMLVFPDLQGASRSLAEWQSTSNAMMLVVFGSWCPNCHDELRDLAEFDRRMRPKGLSIVGLAFEHSGDFERDAQQVRRALLRHKVSFPVLLAGSSAKEKAAEALPQLSGVHAFPTTVFFHRDGRARAVHTGYSGPGTGAAHTALLGEFERIAMELVEEPEPDLRDTWSRIATGSWVDLPYYFRTTIFRDASGARFLSDDPNWQPDGVQTGLHDMRAVGSSVWFGERLYAFDLTTSVFLDPFDAGHRLVAELPLNAPTVADYPVPEPVWTLRPETVDEASRSPLARMRREAVYVSVRAFHKQLRAAPLDPTPFLSDPDVQVRCTAAWAAGELRVADALEKLAENARHGFAPLRREVARALKKLGKPAARPTLELLAKDFDPLVRIEARTALSELGQ
;
A
#
# COMPACT_ATOMS: atom_id res chain seq x y z
N MET A 1 56.50 -12.36 -9.68
CA MET A 1 55.88 -11.39 -10.63
C MET A 1 54.39 -11.41 -10.33
N LEU A 2 53.84 -10.71 -9.33
CA LEU A 2 53.86 -9.27 -9.06
C LEU A 2 53.43 -8.43 -10.28
N LEU A 3 52.14 -8.11 -10.32
CA LEU A 3 51.66 -6.78 -10.70
C LEU A 3 50.35 -6.50 -9.95
N GLU A 4 50.48 -5.90 -8.76
CA GLU A 4 49.36 -5.26 -8.07
C GLU A 4 49.08 -3.91 -8.75
N LEU A 5 47.87 -3.74 -9.30
CA LEU A 5 47.36 -2.44 -9.69
C LEU A 5 46.76 -1.77 -8.45
N LEU A 6 47.56 -0.93 -7.79
CA LEU A 6 47.05 0.05 -6.83
C LEU A 6 46.23 1.09 -7.61
N ILE A 7 44.91 0.97 -7.59
CA ILE A 7 44.02 2.11 -7.91
C ILE A 7 44.06 3.03 -6.70
N ALA A 8 44.82 4.11 -6.80
CA ALA A 8 44.73 5.21 -5.85
C ALA A 8 43.31 5.78 -5.91
N ALA A 9 42.51 5.53 -4.87
CA ALA A 9 41.26 6.24 -4.65
C ALA A 9 41.62 7.72 -4.40
N LEU A 10 41.56 8.53 -5.45
CA LEU A 10 41.55 9.98 -5.32
C LEU A 10 40.40 10.35 -4.37
N PRO A 11 40.64 11.19 -3.34
CA PRO A 11 39.53 11.68 -2.53
C PRO A 11 38.55 12.40 -3.47
N LEU A 12 37.29 11.95 -3.47
CA LEU A 12 36.19 12.66 -4.10
C LEU A 12 36.13 14.05 -3.46
N GLN A 13 36.76 15.05 -4.09
CA GLN A 13 36.52 16.45 -3.75
C GLN A 13 35.07 16.73 -4.12
N THR A 14 34.23 16.93 -3.12
CA THR A 14 32.87 17.42 -3.32
C THR A 14 32.98 18.76 -4.06
N PRO A 15 32.38 18.91 -5.25
CA PRO A 15 32.47 20.16 -5.99
C PRO A 15 31.87 21.27 -5.14
N THR A 16 32.70 22.27 -4.81
CA THR A 16 32.26 23.43 -4.04
C THR A 16 31.37 24.31 -4.91
N LEU A 17 30.17 24.63 -4.42
CA LEU A 17 29.25 25.50 -5.14
C LEU A 17 29.78 26.95 -5.18
N PRO A 18 29.61 27.69 -6.29
CA PRO A 18 30.08 29.06 -6.39
C PRO A 18 29.41 29.98 -5.37
N ALA A 19 30.19 30.90 -4.80
CA ALA A 19 29.71 31.86 -3.79
C ALA A 19 28.47 32.67 -4.23
N VAL A 20 28.31 32.88 -5.55
CA VAL A 20 27.20 33.63 -6.15
C VAL A 20 25.83 32.95 -5.98
N ILE A 21 25.79 31.63 -5.76
CA ILE A 21 24.55 30.89 -5.50
C ILE A 21 24.39 30.44 -4.04
N THR A 22 25.43 30.57 -3.23
CA THR A 22 25.40 30.12 -1.82
C THR A 22 24.83 31.17 -0.88
N GLY A 23 24.28 30.72 0.24
CA GLY A 23 23.69 31.55 1.29
C GLY A 23 22.17 31.41 1.38
N ALA A 24 21.55 32.31 2.13
CA ALA A 24 20.12 32.36 2.31
C ALA A 24 19.43 33.08 1.15
N TRP A 25 18.28 32.55 0.75
CA TRP A 25 17.43 33.05 -0.33
C TRP A 25 15.99 33.09 0.14
N ARG A 26 15.27 34.17 -0.22
CA ARG A 26 13.81 34.16 -0.23
C ARG A 26 13.36 33.62 -1.58
N ALA A 27 12.84 32.40 -1.57
CA ALA A 27 12.31 31.76 -2.76
C ALA A 27 10.78 31.93 -2.83
N THR A 28 10.24 31.93 -4.04
CA THR A 28 8.80 31.97 -4.30
C THR A 28 8.40 31.03 -5.43
N LEU A 29 7.20 30.46 -5.32
CA LEU A 29 6.48 29.85 -6.44
C LEU A 29 5.29 30.74 -6.84
N ALA A 30 5.01 30.84 -8.14
CA ALA A 30 3.81 31.49 -8.65
C ALA A 30 2.58 30.59 -8.45
N SER A 31 1.79 30.87 -7.42
CA SER A 31 0.52 30.19 -7.12
C SER A 31 -0.66 31.00 -7.67
N PRO A 32 -1.80 30.37 -8.01
CA PRO A 32 -3.03 31.10 -8.34
C PRO A 32 -3.49 32.09 -7.27
N GLY A 33 -3.08 31.89 -6.01
CA GLY A 33 -3.36 32.80 -4.88
C GLY A 33 -2.35 33.94 -4.70
N GLY A 34 -1.30 34.02 -5.53
CA GLY A 34 -0.20 34.97 -5.41
C GLY A 34 1.15 34.30 -5.19
N GLU A 35 2.14 35.05 -4.69
CA GLU A 35 3.44 34.47 -4.33
C GLU A 35 3.29 33.48 -3.17
N LEU A 36 3.80 32.26 -3.36
CA LEU A 36 4.02 31.28 -2.31
C LEU A 36 5.48 31.36 -1.88
N PRO A 37 5.82 32.03 -0.78
CA PRO A 37 7.20 32.16 -0.34
C PRO A 37 7.67 30.99 0.52
N PHE A 38 8.96 30.68 0.45
CA PHE A 38 9.63 29.75 1.35
C PHE A 38 11.10 30.13 1.50
N GLU A 39 11.74 29.59 2.54
CA GLU A 39 13.14 29.83 2.80
C GLU A 39 13.98 28.77 2.10
N LEU A 40 15.07 29.21 1.46
CA LEU A 40 16.03 28.33 0.79
C LEU A 40 17.43 28.72 1.25
N VAL A 41 18.20 27.76 1.77
CA VAL A 41 19.60 27.95 2.11
C VAL A 41 20.43 27.00 1.27
N ILE A 42 21.39 27.53 0.51
CA ILE A 42 22.32 26.74 -0.33
C ILE A 42 23.71 26.79 0.31
N ASP A 43 24.22 25.65 0.73
CA ASP A 43 25.54 25.51 1.35
C ASP A 43 26.64 25.36 0.30
N ALA A 44 27.82 25.92 0.58
CA ALA A 44 28.97 25.84 -0.33
C ALA A 44 29.48 24.41 -0.52
N GLY A 45 29.24 23.52 0.45
CA GLY A 45 29.60 22.10 0.41
C GLY A 45 28.71 21.23 -0.48
N GLY A 46 27.73 21.80 -1.17
CA GLY A 46 26.90 21.08 -2.14
C GLY A 46 25.60 20.51 -1.57
N SER A 47 25.07 21.08 -0.49
CA SER A 47 23.76 20.76 0.07
C SER A 47 22.84 21.98 0.07
N ALA A 48 21.53 21.75 0.20
CA ALA A 48 20.57 22.83 0.38
C ALA A 48 19.45 22.39 1.33
N LEU A 49 18.85 23.38 1.98
CA LEU A 49 17.74 23.22 2.91
C LEU A 49 16.59 24.12 2.49
N VAL A 50 15.38 23.58 2.55
CA VAL A 50 14.14 24.36 2.47
C VAL A 50 13.55 24.51 3.87
N GLY A 51 13.25 25.74 4.29
CA GLY A 51 12.69 26.01 5.61
C GLY A 51 11.17 26.22 5.58
N ASN A 52 10.45 25.62 6.53
CA ASN A 52 9.01 25.82 6.78
C ASN A 52 8.75 26.11 8.27
N GLY A 53 9.43 27.12 8.82
CA GLY A 53 9.42 27.38 10.26
C GLY A 53 10.42 26.47 10.96
N GLU A 54 9.95 25.57 11.83
CA GLU A 54 10.85 24.65 12.55
C GLU A 54 11.38 23.51 11.66
N GLU A 55 10.64 23.15 10.60
CA GLU A 55 11.07 22.12 9.65
C GLU A 55 12.13 22.65 8.69
N HIS A 56 13.19 21.85 8.52
CA HIS A 56 14.22 22.03 7.52
C HIS A 56 14.28 20.77 6.64
N VAL A 57 13.84 20.90 5.39
CA VAL A 57 13.80 19.80 4.42
C VAL A 57 15.11 19.76 3.65
N GLU A 58 15.84 18.66 3.80
CA GLU A 58 17.05 18.40 3.00
C GLU A 58 16.74 18.22 1.52
N VAL A 59 17.50 18.95 0.68
CA VAL A 59 17.55 18.79 -0.76
C VAL A 59 18.72 17.85 -1.11
N PRO A 60 18.46 16.57 -1.44
CA PRO A 60 19.51 15.58 -1.62
C PRO A 60 20.33 15.75 -2.91
N GLU A 61 19.78 16.43 -3.92
CA GLU A 61 20.49 16.67 -5.17
C GLU A 61 20.62 18.16 -5.44
N VAL A 62 21.83 18.69 -5.27
CA VAL A 62 22.17 20.08 -5.63
C VAL A 62 23.24 20.04 -6.71
N ARG A 63 22.96 20.64 -7.86
CA ARG A 63 23.91 20.77 -8.97
C ARG A 63 23.88 22.18 -9.52
N PHE A 64 25.04 22.73 -9.83
CA PHE A 64 25.17 23.99 -10.54
C PHE A 64 26.20 23.85 -11.67
N ALA A 65 25.75 23.99 -12.91
CA ALA A 65 26.59 23.92 -14.10
C ALA A 65 26.04 24.86 -15.17
N ASP A 66 26.92 25.51 -15.95
CA ASP A 66 26.55 26.37 -17.08
C ASP A 66 25.48 27.45 -16.74
N GLY A 67 25.54 27.99 -15.52
CA GLY A 67 24.62 29.01 -15.01
C GLY A 67 23.24 28.48 -14.58
N GLU A 68 23.02 27.16 -14.61
CA GLU A 68 21.79 26.49 -14.21
C GLU A 68 21.96 25.76 -12.88
N LEU A 69 21.08 26.08 -11.92
CA LEU A 69 20.90 25.41 -10.64
C LEU A 69 19.79 24.36 -10.76
N VAL A 70 20.07 23.16 -10.26
CA VAL A 70 19.09 22.09 -10.08
C VAL A 70 19.03 21.70 -8.61
N LEU A 71 17.84 21.80 -8.02
CA LEU A 71 17.51 21.33 -6.68
C LEU A 71 16.51 20.18 -6.81
N GLY A 72 16.98 18.93 -6.66
CA GLY A 72 16.20 17.73 -6.89
C GLY A 72 15.66 17.11 -5.59
N PHE A 73 14.38 16.72 -5.63
CA PHE A 73 13.68 15.92 -4.63
C PHE A 73 13.29 14.57 -5.25
N PRO A 74 14.25 13.67 -5.51
CA PRO A 74 14.03 12.44 -6.26
C PRO A 74 13.02 11.49 -5.61
N HIS A 75 12.85 11.58 -4.29
CA HIS A 75 11.86 10.82 -3.54
C HIS A 75 10.42 11.28 -3.82
N TYR A 76 10.22 12.55 -4.15
CA TYR A 76 8.92 13.10 -4.58
C TYR A 76 8.80 13.33 -6.09
N ASP A 77 9.78 12.84 -6.85
CA ASP A 77 9.84 13.00 -8.31
C ASP A 77 9.62 14.46 -8.76
N SER A 78 10.29 15.38 -8.05
CA SER A 78 10.21 16.81 -8.30
C SER A 78 11.58 17.49 -8.29
N ALA A 79 11.67 18.63 -8.95
CA ALA A 79 12.89 19.43 -8.98
C ALA A 79 12.58 20.91 -9.24
N ILE A 80 13.42 21.79 -8.69
CA ILE A 80 13.54 23.17 -9.14
C ILE A 80 14.71 23.25 -10.13
N ARG A 81 14.47 23.85 -11.29
CA ARG A 81 15.50 24.20 -12.28
C ARG A 81 15.47 25.70 -12.48
N ALA A 82 16.58 26.38 -12.22
CA ALA A 82 16.66 27.84 -12.25
C ALA A 82 17.98 28.33 -12.83
N ARG A 83 17.97 29.48 -13.51
CA ARG A 83 19.17 30.16 -13.98
C ARG A 83 19.42 31.41 -13.15
N LEU A 84 20.69 31.72 -12.94
CA LEU A 84 21.10 32.99 -12.33
C LEU A 84 21.03 34.09 -13.39
N VAL A 85 20.11 35.04 -13.21
CA VAL A 85 19.88 36.19 -14.09
C VAL A 85 19.81 37.45 -13.24
N ASP A 86 20.71 38.41 -13.48
CA ASP A 86 20.77 39.69 -12.77
C ASP A 86 20.80 39.56 -11.23
N GLY A 87 21.52 38.55 -10.72
CA GLY A 87 21.65 38.30 -9.28
C GLY A 87 20.45 37.60 -8.62
N ALA A 88 19.43 37.22 -9.39
CA ALA A 88 18.29 36.43 -8.93
C ALA A 88 18.25 35.06 -9.62
N LEU A 89 17.72 34.05 -8.94
CA LEU A 89 17.45 32.74 -9.55
C LEU A 89 16.05 32.75 -10.16
N ARG A 90 15.92 32.34 -11.42
CA ARG A 90 14.64 32.30 -12.14
C ARG A 90 14.47 30.99 -12.90
N GLY A 91 13.31 30.36 -12.79
CA GLY A 91 13.02 29.12 -13.50
C GLY A 91 11.69 28.51 -13.12
N ALA A 92 11.66 27.21 -12.85
CA ALA A 92 10.43 26.51 -12.50
C ALA A 92 10.68 25.36 -11.53
N TRP A 93 9.67 25.10 -10.69
CA TRP A 93 9.49 23.83 -10.01
C TRP A 93 8.60 22.94 -10.89
N GLU A 94 9.00 21.69 -11.06
CA GLU A 94 8.23 20.66 -11.74
C GLU A 94 8.09 19.44 -10.83
N LYS A 95 6.88 18.88 -10.73
CA LYS A 95 6.58 17.67 -9.97
C LYS A 95 5.75 16.72 -10.83
N ARG A 96 6.18 15.46 -10.91
CA ARG A 96 5.34 14.41 -11.50
C ARG A 96 4.31 13.93 -10.47
N GLY A 97 3.07 13.74 -10.93
CA GLY A 97 2.00 13.14 -10.15
C GLY A 97 1.29 12.06 -10.95
N ALA A 98 0.03 11.78 -10.60
CA ALA A 98 -0.82 10.86 -11.35
C ALA A 98 -1.24 11.37 -12.74
N ALA A 99 -1.12 12.68 -12.99
CA ALA A 99 -1.42 13.27 -14.29
C ALA A 99 -0.32 12.97 -15.33
N ALA A 100 -0.72 12.90 -16.61
CA ALA A 100 0.22 12.65 -17.72
C ALA A 100 1.28 13.75 -17.86
N ALA A 101 0.88 15.01 -17.64
CA ALA A 101 1.79 16.15 -17.64
C ALA A 101 2.24 16.48 -16.20
N PRO A 102 3.54 16.78 -15.96
CA PRO A 102 4.00 17.26 -14.67
C PRO A 102 3.31 18.57 -14.26
N ALA A 103 3.03 18.72 -12.97
CA ALA A 103 2.68 20.01 -12.38
C ALA A 103 3.90 20.93 -12.49
N ARG A 104 3.66 22.20 -12.85
CA ARG A 104 4.71 23.19 -13.03
C ARG A 104 4.29 24.53 -12.42
N MET A 105 5.21 25.14 -11.66
CA MET A 105 5.04 26.48 -11.11
C MET A 105 6.31 27.30 -11.37
N GLU A 106 6.15 28.57 -11.72
CA GLU A 106 7.30 29.46 -11.91
C GLU A 106 8.02 29.67 -10.58
N PHE A 107 9.35 29.59 -10.60
CA PHE A 107 10.21 29.73 -9.44
C PHE A 107 11.06 30.99 -9.56
N GLN A 108 11.15 31.74 -8.48
CA GLN A 108 12.05 32.88 -8.34
C GLN A 108 12.72 32.85 -6.98
N ALA A 109 13.96 33.32 -6.87
CA ALA A 109 14.59 33.56 -5.58
C ALA A 109 15.51 34.77 -5.59
N THR A 110 15.46 35.56 -4.51
CA THR A 110 16.33 36.71 -4.27
C THR A 110 17.25 36.47 -3.08
N HIS A 111 18.51 36.88 -3.20
CA HIS A 111 19.52 36.65 -2.16
C HIS A 111 19.23 37.45 -0.89
N GLY A 112 19.54 36.86 0.26
CA GLY A 112 19.43 37.46 1.58
C GLY A 112 18.16 37.07 2.36
N ALA A 113 18.24 37.22 3.68
CA ALA A 113 17.14 36.96 4.62
C ALA A 113 16.13 38.13 4.59
N THR A 114 15.20 38.08 3.64
CA THR A 114 14.05 38.99 3.59
C THR A 114 12.84 38.35 4.27
N PRO A 115 11.88 39.13 4.80
CA PRO A 115 10.67 38.58 5.40
C PRO A 115 9.95 37.62 4.43
N ARG A 116 9.51 36.45 4.94
CA ARG A 116 8.78 35.44 4.14
C ARG A 116 7.63 36.09 3.36
N PHE A 117 6.77 36.84 4.06
CA PHE A 117 5.71 37.65 3.47
C PHE A 117 6.02 39.14 3.58
N PRO A 118 5.64 39.97 2.58
CA PRO A 118 5.71 41.42 2.69
C PRO A 118 4.89 41.93 3.89
N PRO A 119 5.33 43.01 4.58
CA PRO A 119 4.59 43.59 5.70
C PRO A 119 3.15 43.92 5.33
N GLU A 120 2.20 43.58 6.20
CA GLU A 120 0.81 43.97 6.01
C GLU A 120 0.62 45.45 6.40
N PRO A 121 0.00 46.28 5.55
CA PRO A 121 -0.34 47.67 5.91
C PRO A 121 -1.18 47.71 7.18
N LYS A 122 -0.93 48.68 8.07
CA LYS A 122 -1.74 48.88 9.28
C LYS A 122 -3.19 49.14 8.88
N ALA A 123 -4.09 48.26 9.30
CA ALA A 123 -5.52 48.52 9.24
C ALA A 123 -5.87 49.56 10.33
N SER A 124 -6.72 50.53 9.99
CA SER A 124 -7.19 51.52 10.96
C SER A 124 -8.03 50.82 12.05
N GLY A 125 -7.50 50.75 13.28
CA GLY A 125 -8.28 50.42 14.48
C GLY A 125 -8.33 48.95 14.92
N ALA A 126 -7.35 48.10 14.62
CA ALA A 126 -7.36 46.71 15.10
C ALA A 126 -6.05 46.28 15.78
N ASP A 127 -6.07 46.21 17.12
CA ASP A 127 -5.32 45.17 17.83
C ASP A 127 -6.07 43.86 17.58
N ALA A 128 -5.70 43.15 16.52
CA ALA A 128 -6.28 41.84 16.26
C ALA A 128 -5.80 40.87 17.34
N PRO A 129 -6.70 40.13 18.02
CA PRO A 129 -6.31 39.19 19.06
C PRO A 129 -5.42 38.10 18.48
N SER A 130 -4.55 37.52 19.31
CA SER A 130 -3.65 36.45 18.88
C SER A 130 -4.42 35.29 18.21
N ILE A 131 -3.78 34.70 17.20
CA ILE A 131 -4.28 33.53 16.47
C ILE A 131 -3.84 32.20 17.08
N ALA A 132 -2.92 32.22 18.04
CA ALA A 132 -2.43 31.02 18.71
C ALA A 132 -3.56 30.18 19.33
N GLY A 133 -3.43 28.86 19.29
CA GLY A 133 -4.40 27.90 19.84
C GLY A 133 -5.09 27.04 18.78
N ARG A 134 -6.19 26.40 19.19
CA ARG A 134 -6.95 25.46 18.34
C ARG A 134 -8.19 26.10 17.74
N TRP A 135 -8.50 25.66 16.53
CA TRP A 135 -9.59 26.18 15.71
C TRP A 135 -10.36 25.02 15.07
N SER A 136 -11.68 25.04 15.18
CA SER A 136 -12.55 24.18 14.36
C SER A 136 -12.59 24.75 12.95
N VAL A 137 -12.19 23.95 11.96
CA VAL A 137 -12.03 24.37 10.55
C VAL A 137 -13.01 23.61 9.66
N ARG A 138 -13.54 24.30 8.65
CA ARG A 138 -14.29 23.70 7.53
C ARG A 138 -13.69 24.13 6.21
N PHE A 139 -13.36 23.15 5.39
CA PHE A 139 -12.93 23.31 4.00
C PHE A 139 -14.13 23.16 3.06
N SER A 140 -14.27 24.00 2.04
CA SER A 140 -15.46 24.01 1.20
C SER A 140 -15.63 22.77 0.33
N SER A 141 -14.54 22.03 0.07
CA SER A 141 -14.57 20.82 -0.75
C SER A 141 -14.95 19.55 0.03
N SER A 142 -15.05 19.62 1.36
CA SER A 142 -15.28 18.46 2.21
C SER A 142 -16.35 18.71 3.28
N SER A 143 -17.11 17.67 3.59
CA SER A 143 -17.98 17.64 4.78
C SER A 143 -17.24 17.29 6.06
N ASP A 144 -16.01 16.76 5.94
CA ASP A 144 -15.23 16.32 7.09
C ASP A 144 -14.74 17.52 7.90
N PRO A 145 -14.76 17.42 9.24
CA PRO A 145 -14.17 18.45 10.08
C PRO A 145 -12.64 18.47 9.92
N ALA A 146 -12.05 19.64 10.09
CA ALA A 146 -10.62 19.82 10.22
C ALA A 146 -10.31 20.62 11.49
N VAL A 147 -9.06 20.56 11.97
CA VAL A 147 -8.62 21.33 13.13
C VAL A 147 -7.36 22.11 12.80
N GLY A 148 -7.41 23.43 12.93
CA GLY A 148 -6.24 24.29 12.83
C GLY A 148 -5.54 24.40 14.19
N VAL A 149 -4.22 24.27 14.21
CA VAL A 149 -3.40 24.46 15.42
C VAL A 149 -2.28 25.43 15.07
N PHE A 150 -2.24 26.57 15.76
CA PHE A 150 -1.29 27.63 15.48
C PHE A 150 -0.51 28.06 16.72
N GLU A 151 0.76 28.36 16.53
CA GLU A 151 1.58 29.12 17.46
C GLU A 151 1.90 30.49 16.88
N GLU A 152 1.90 31.52 17.73
CA GLU A 152 2.21 32.88 17.33
C GLU A 152 3.23 33.52 18.28
N ARG A 153 4.31 34.08 17.72
CA ARG A 153 5.32 34.84 18.47
C ARG A 153 5.75 36.07 17.68
N GLY A 154 5.42 37.26 18.19
CA GLY A 154 5.81 38.53 17.56
C GLY A 154 5.27 38.70 16.14
N GLY A 155 4.06 38.20 15.85
CA GLY A 155 3.44 38.23 14.53
C GLY A 155 3.91 37.16 13.54
N LEU A 156 4.94 36.37 13.90
CA LEU A 156 5.29 35.14 13.18
C LEU A 156 4.36 34.02 13.60
N VAL A 157 3.87 33.26 12.63
CA VAL A 157 2.95 32.13 12.87
C VAL A 157 3.55 30.85 12.32
N THR A 158 3.46 29.80 13.12
CA THR A 158 3.65 28.42 12.67
C THR A 158 2.41 27.60 13.00
N GLY A 159 2.21 26.48 12.33
CA GLY A 159 1.10 25.59 12.65
C GLY A 159 0.79 24.60 11.55
N THR A 160 -0.38 23.99 11.67
CA THR A 160 -0.88 23.00 10.71
C THR A 160 -2.40 22.91 10.74
N PHE A 161 -2.95 22.17 9.78
CA PHE A 161 -4.34 21.73 9.77
C PHE A 161 -4.36 20.20 9.84
N LEU A 162 -5.01 19.66 10.87
CA LEU A 162 -5.31 18.24 10.99
C LEU A 162 -6.60 17.93 10.22
N THR A 163 -6.61 16.82 9.49
CA THR A 163 -7.74 16.30 8.72
C THR A 163 -7.97 14.82 9.03
N THR A 164 -9.08 14.25 8.57
CA THR A 164 -9.38 12.80 8.69
C THR A 164 -8.41 11.89 7.93
N THR A 165 -7.52 12.46 7.10
CA THR A 165 -6.54 11.70 6.30
C THR A 165 -5.09 11.96 6.70
N GLY A 166 -4.83 12.87 7.64
CA GLY A 166 -3.50 13.24 8.11
C GLY A 166 -3.43 14.71 8.52
N ASP A 167 -2.36 15.39 8.13
CA ASP A 167 -2.17 16.80 8.42
C ASP A 167 -1.40 17.53 7.31
N TYR A 168 -1.48 18.86 7.29
CA TYR A 168 -0.81 19.71 6.30
C TYR A 168 0.66 20.00 6.61
N ARG A 169 1.27 19.20 7.49
CA ARG A 169 2.66 19.32 7.95
C ARG A 169 2.95 20.72 8.45
N TYR A 170 4.16 21.21 8.21
CA TYR A 170 4.63 22.47 8.73
C TYR A 170 4.19 23.63 7.83
N LEU A 171 3.40 24.54 8.37
CA LEU A 171 3.08 25.82 7.77
C LEU A 171 3.78 26.94 8.53
N ALA A 172 4.35 27.90 7.80
CA ALA A 172 4.97 29.08 8.40
C ALA A 172 4.57 30.35 7.66
N GLY A 173 4.44 31.44 8.42
CA GLY A 173 4.05 32.73 7.87
C GLY A 173 3.84 33.80 8.92
N VAL A 174 2.84 34.66 8.69
CA VAL A 174 2.63 35.87 9.48
C VAL A 174 1.15 36.10 9.77
N TYR A 175 0.89 36.70 10.94
CA TYR A 175 -0.39 37.29 11.28
C TYR A 175 -0.19 38.75 11.66
N ALA A 176 -0.77 39.64 10.87
CA ALA A 176 -0.66 41.08 11.09
C ALA A 176 -1.92 41.78 10.60
N ASN A 177 -2.40 42.75 11.39
CA ASN A 177 -3.55 43.59 11.04
C ASN A 177 -4.80 42.79 10.60
N GLY A 178 -5.05 41.66 11.27
CA GLY A 178 -6.20 40.80 10.99
C GLY A 178 -6.07 39.94 9.74
N ARG A 179 -4.90 39.85 9.09
CA ARG A 179 -4.65 38.94 7.97
C ARG A 179 -3.63 37.87 8.35
N LEU A 180 -4.00 36.61 8.15
CA LEU A 180 -3.15 35.43 8.30
C LEU A 180 -2.68 34.99 6.92
N ARG A 181 -1.37 34.84 6.74
CA ARG A 181 -0.78 34.24 5.54
C ARG A 181 0.19 33.16 5.95
N LEU A 182 0.03 31.96 5.39
CA LEU A 182 0.89 30.81 5.65
C LEU A 182 1.31 30.17 4.34
N SER A 183 2.52 29.61 4.31
CA SER A 183 3.00 28.84 3.16
C SER A 183 3.82 27.64 3.59
N CYS A 184 3.88 26.64 2.71
CA CYS A 184 4.77 25.50 2.79
C CYS A 184 5.26 25.11 1.41
N PHE A 185 6.56 24.82 1.33
CA PHE A 185 7.16 24.09 0.22
C PHE A 185 8.10 23.04 0.78
N ASP A 186 7.94 21.77 0.43
CA ASP A 186 8.77 20.67 0.94
C ASP A 186 9.26 19.74 -0.20
N GLY A 187 9.10 20.17 -1.45
CA GLY A 187 9.36 19.38 -2.65
C GLY A 187 8.18 18.49 -3.08
N ALA A 188 7.24 18.18 -2.19
CA ALA A 188 5.99 17.51 -2.53
C ALA A 188 4.80 18.49 -2.58
N HIS A 189 4.67 19.31 -1.55
CA HIS A 189 3.62 20.30 -1.37
C HIS A 189 4.08 21.68 -1.83
N ALA A 190 3.11 22.44 -2.32
CA ALA A 190 3.19 23.86 -2.56
C ALA A 190 1.89 24.46 -2.06
N PHE A 191 1.85 24.80 -0.77
CA PHE A 191 0.66 25.31 -0.08
C PHE A 191 0.75 26.81 0.16
N LEU A 192 -0.37 27.51 -0.07
CA LEU A 192 -0.56 28.90 0.27
C LEU A 192 -1.95 29.12 0.90
N PHE A 193 -1.96 29.65 2.12
CA PHE A 193 -3.16 30.07 2.82
C PHE A 193 -3.17 31.59 2.95
N ASP A 194 -4.34 32.20 2.71
CA ASP A 194 -4.58 33.62 2.94
C ASP A 194 -5.97 33.79 3.55
N ALA A 195 -6.03 34.32 4.76
CA ALA A 195 -7.27 34.47 5.51
C ALA A 195 -7.35 35.80 6.25
N ARG A 196 -8.57 36.23 6.53
CA ARG A 196 -8.85 37.40 7.35
C ARG A 196 -9.65 37.03 8.59
N ALA A 197 -9.29 37.67 9.69
CA ALA A 197 -10.02 37.62 10.94
C ALA A 197 -11.16 38.63 10.93
N SER A 198 -12.36 38.19 11.29
CA SER A 198 -13.53 39.05 11.48
C SER A 198 -14.44 38.44 12.53
N GLY A 199 -14.83 39.22 13.55
CA GLY A 199 -15.76 38.77 14.58
C GLY A 199 -15.32 37.53 15.36
N GLY A 200 -14.01 37.30 15.53
CA GLY A 200 -13.46 36.12 16.21
C GLY A 200 -13.39 34.84 15.36
N ALA A 201 -13.73 34.92 14.08
CA ALA A 201 -13.59 33.84 13.11
C ALA A 201 -12.51 34.17 12.06
N LEU A 202 -12.02 33.14 11.38
CA LEU A 202 -11.19 33.24 10.19
C LEU A 202 -11.97 32.81 8.95
N ALA A 203 -11.77 33.50 7.84
CA ALA A 203 -12.22 33.06 6.53
C ALA A 203 -11.16 33.37 5.48
N GLY A 204 -10.89 32.43 4.59
CA GLY A 204 -9.81 32.57 3.63
C GLY A 204 -9.83 31.54 2.51
N THR A 205 -8.74 31.52 1.76
CA THR A 205 -8.50 30.57 0.67
C THR A 205 -7.30 29.70 1.00
N PHE A 206 -7.32 28.48 0.48
CA PHE A 206 -6.22 27.54 0.44
C PHE A 206 -5.92 27.21 -1.02
N HIS A 207 -4.66 27.30 -1.41
CA HIS A 207 -4.17 26.94 -2.73
C HIS A 207 -3.12 25.82 -2.60
N SER A 208 -3.24 24.79 -3.44
CA SER A 208 -2.31 23.67 -3.50
C SER A 208 -1.83 23.46 -4.94
N GLY A 209 -0.51 23.60 -5.14
CA GLY A 209 0.10 23.47 -6.45
C GLY A 209 -0.44 24.49 -7.47
N PRO A 210 -0.40 24.17 -8.77
CA PRO A 210 -0.71 25.14 -9.83
C PRO A 210 -2.21 25.34 -10.07
N THR A 211 -3.10 24.44 -9.62
CA THR A 211 -4.51 24.43 -10.05
C THR A 211 -5.53 24.28 -8.93
N TRP A 212 -5.19 23.65 -7.79
CA TRP A 212 -6.18 23.43 -6.74
C TRP A 212 -6.37 24.66 -5.86
N LYS A 213 -7.63 24.98 -5.58
CA LYS A 213 -8.06 26.04 -4.66
C LYS A 213 -9.33 25.61 -3.94
N GLU A 214 -9.45 25.96 -2.68
CA GLU A 214 -10.73 25.96 -1.97
C GLU A 214 -10.83 27.11 -0.96
N ASP A 215 -12.06 27.38 -0.52
CA ASP A 215 -12.33 28.32 0.55
C ASP A 215 -12.38 27.57 1.89
N TRP A 216 -12.05 28.26 2.98
CA TRP A 216 -12.12 27.69 4.32
C TRP A 216 -12.57 28.72 5.35
N THR A 217 -13.17 28.21 6.41
CA THR A 217 -13.58 29.01 7.58
C THR A 217 -13.09 28.34 8.85
N ALA A 218 -12.84 29.14 9.89
CA ALA A 218 -12.50 28.61 11.20
C ALA A 218 -13.05 29.45 12.34
N THR A 219 -13.42 28.77 13.43
CA THR A 219 -13.84 29.38 14.69
C THR A 219 -12.98 28.84 15.81
N ARG A 220 -12.57 29.71 16.73
CA ARG A 220 -11.75 29.33 17.88
C ARG A 220 -12.50 28.29 18.72
N ASP A 221 -11.85 27.16 18.98
CA ASP A 221 -12.39 26.05 19.74
C ASP A 221 -11.26 25.19 20.30
N ASP A 222 -10.97 25.37 21.59
CA ASP A 222 -9.92 24.62 22.29
C ASP A 222 -10.25 23.12 22.41
N GLY A 223 -11.52 22.75 22.27
CA GLY A 223 -12.01 21.37 22.29
C GLY A 223 -12.15 20.73 20.91
N ALA A 224 -11.77 21.44 19.83
CA ALA A 224 -11.89 20.93 18.47
C ALA A 224 -11.13 19.61 18.29
N LYS A 225 -11.84 18.59 17.79
CA LYS A 225 -11.32 17.24 17.59
C LYS A 225 -11.82 16.65 16.27
N LEU A 226 -11.02 15.76 15.72
CA LEU A 226 -11.40 14.94 14.57
C LEU A 226 -12.25 13.74 15.03
N PRO A 227 -12.97 13.09 14.10
CA PRO A 227 -13.50 11.76 14.31
C PRO A 227 -12.41 10.79 14.75
N ASP A 228 -12.82 9.71 15.41
CA ASP A 228 -11.89 8.67 15.86
C ASP A 228 -11.28 7.93 14.65
N GLU A 229 -10.00 8.20 14.41
CA GLU A 229 -9.14 7.63 13.37
C GLU A 229 -9.03 6.09 13.42
N TRP A 230 -9.35 5.47 14.56
CA TRP A 230 -9.41 4.02 14.74
C TRP A 230 -10.70 3.37 14.26
N SER A 231 -11.70 4.19 13.89
CA SER A 231 -13.05 3.73 13.51
C SER A 231 -13.41 4.02 12.05
N LEU A 232 -12.57 4.78 11.34
CA LEU A 232 -12.84 5.25 9.97
C LEU A 232 -12.82 4.11 8.94
N THR A 233 -11.96 3.11 9.14
CA THR A 233 -11.82 1.94 8.27
C THR A 233 -11.87 0.67 9.11
N ARG A 234 -12.30 -0.44 8.51
CA ARG A 234 -12.28 -1.77 9.12
C ARG A 234 -11.60 -2.76 8.21
N TRP A 235 -11.04 -3.80 8.82
CA TRP A 235 -10.52 -4.97 8.13
C TRP A 235 -11.56 -6.09 8.11
N ASP A 236 -11.89 -6.60 6.93
CA ASP A 236 -12.71 -7.78 6.70
C ASP A 236 -11.83 -9.03 6.61
N GLU A 237 -12.10 -9.99 7.48
CA GLU A 237 -11.34 -11.24 7.59
C GLU A 237 -11.82 -12.32 6.58
N ALA A 238 -12.73 -12.00 5.66
CA ALA A 238 -13.24 -12.94 4.66
C ALA A 238 -12.14 -13.57 3.78
N LEU A 239 -11.08 -12.82 3.48
CA LEU A 239 -9.95 -13.28 2.68
C LEU A 239 -8.67 -13.27 3.55
N PRO A 240 -8.09 -14.44 3.89
CA PRO A 240 -6.95 -14.51 4.81
C PRO A 240 -5.68 -13.92 4.22
N LEU A 241 -4.73 -13.56 5.10
CA LEU A 241 -3.43 -12.98 4.71
C LEU A 241 -2.64 -13.84 3.72
N SER A 242 -2.81 -15.16 3.77
CA SER A 242 -2.20 -16.10 2.81
C SER A 242 -2.64 -15.85 1.37
N MET A 243 -3.86 -15.37 1.16
CA MET A 243 -4.43 -15.05 -0.15
C MET A 243 -4.12 -13.62 -0.61
N LEU A 244 -3.43 -12.83 0.21
CA LEU A 244 -2.95 -11.50 -0.15
C LEU A 244 -1.52 -11.59 -0.70
N VAL A 245 -1.46 -11.65 -2.04
CA VAL A 245 -0.22 -11.83 -2.79
C VAL A 245 0.08 -10.60 -3.62
N PHE A 246 1.29 -10.07 -3.47
CA PHE A 246 1.77 -8.91 -4.18
C PHE A 246 3.25 -9.10 -4.57
N PRO A 247 3.74 -8.50 -5.66
CA PRO A 247 5.15 -8.51 -5.97
C PRO A 247 5.95 -7.68 -4.95
N ASP A 248 7.10 -8.19 -4.53
CA ASP A 248 8.13 -7.38 -3.88
C ASP A 248 8.79 -6.43 -4.89
N LEU A 249 9.72 -5.59 -4.43
CA LEU A 249 10.36 -4.60 -5.30
C LEU A 249 11.20 -5.25 -6.43
N GLN A 250 11.58 -6.53 -6.30
CA GLN A 250 12.30 -7.30 -7.31
C GLN A 250 11.36 -8.02 -8.28
N GLY A 251 10.06 -7.98 -8.02
CA GLY A 251 9.02 -8.59 -8.86
C GLY A 251 8.72 -10.03 -8.49
N ALA A 252 9.27 -10.55 -7.39
CA ALA A 252 8.89 -11.86 -6.88
C ALA A 252 7.56 -11.75 -6.14
N SER A 253 6.59 -12.60 -6.45
CA SER A 253 5.31 -12.58 -5.74
C SER A 253 5.45 -13.17 -4.34
N ARG A 254 4.99 -12.42 -3.35
CA ARG A 254 5.07 -12.76 -1.94
C ARG A 254 3.70 -12.68 -1.30
N SER A 255 3.45 -13.57 -0.35
CA SER A 255 2.23 -13.54 0.46
C SER A 255 2.47 -12.82 1.78
N LEU A 256 1.49 -12.06 2.28
CA LEU A 256 1.58 -11.46 3.61
C LEU A 256 1.76 -12.50 4.73
N ALA A 257 1.30 -13.73 4.51
CA ALA A 257 1.46 -14.83 5.46
C ALA A 257 2.95 -15.19 5.73
N GLU A 258 3.87 -14.87 4.83
CA GLU A 258 5.30 -15.15 5.04
C GLU A 258 5.82 -14.45 6.31
N TRP A 259 5.46 -13.18 6.49
CA TRP A 259 5.85 -12.39 7.66
C TRP A 259 5.03 -12.72 8.90
N GLN A 260 3.73 -12.96 8.72
CA GLN A 260 2.87 -13.48 9.79
C GLN A 260 3.49 -14.75 10.43
N SER A 261 4.03 -15.65 9.61
CA SER A 261 4.47 -16.98 10.05
C SER A 261 5.71 -16.98 10.96
N THR A 262 6.41 -15.86 11.03
CA THR A 262 7.67 -15.73 11.77
C THR A 262 7.60 -14.71 12.90
N SER A 263 6.44 -14.12 13.14
CA SER A 263 6.24 -13.06 14.12
C SER A 263 5.19 -13.40 15.17
N ASN A 264 5.24 -12.74 16.32
CA ASN A 264 4.21 -12.80 17.36
C ASN A 264 3.05 -11.83 17.04
N ALA A 265 3.37 -10.74 16.34
CA ALA A 265 2.40 -9.79 15.84
C ALA A 265 2.85 -9.25 14.48
N MET A 266 1.92 -8.73 13.69
CA MET A 266 2.25 -8.10 12.41
C MET A 266 1.58 -6.73 12.29
N MET A 267 2.30 -5.76 11.73
CA MET A 267 1.75 -4.50 11.25
C MET A 267 1.83 -4.44 9.73
N LEU A 268 0.72 -4.13 9.07
CA LEU A 268 0.68 -3.81 7.65
C LEU A 268 0.49 -2.31 7.48
N VAL A 269 1.39 -1.68 6.74
CA VAL A 269 1.38 -0.23 6.53
C VAL A 269 1.09 0.05 5.07
N VAL A 270 -0.10 0.53 4.77
CA VAL A 270 -0.54 0.91 3.43
C VAL A 270 -0.07 2.34 3.17
N PHE A 271 0.81 2.55 2.19
CA PHE A 271 1.46 3.85 1.98
C PHE A 271 1.71 4.14 0.49
N GLY A 272 2.21 5.34 0.19
CA GLY A 272 2.72 5.69 -1.15
C GLY A 272 3.91 6.63 -1.06
N SER A 273 4.91 6.43 -1.91
CA SER A 273 6.17 7.21 -1.94
C SER A 273 5.97 8.69 -2.31
N TRP A 274 4.81 9.01 -2.86
CA TRP A 274 4.41 10.36 -3.25
C TRP A 274 3.73 11.14 -2.09
N CYS A 275 3.37 10.48 -0.99
CA CYS A 275 2.60 11.04 0.12
C CYS A 275 3.52 11.53 1.26
N PRO A 276 3.51 12.83 1.61
CA PRO A 276 4.40 13.33 2.65
C PRO A 276 4.09 12.83 4.07
N ASN A 277 2.85 12.58 4.46
CA ASN A 277 2.55 11.99 5.76
C ASN A 277 3.08 10.55 5.85
N CYS A 278 3.10 9.80 4.74
CA CYS A 278 3.77 8.49 4.68
C CYS A 278 5.28 8.63 4.90
N HIS A 279 5.92 9.71 4.46
CA HIS A 279 7.34 9.94 4.73
C HIS A 279 7.63 10.17 6.21
N ASP A 280 6.76 10.88 6.93
CA ASP A 280 6.91 11.05 8.38
C ASP A 280 6.72 9.71 9.09
N GLU A 281 5.67 8.96 8.73
CA GLU A 281 5.41 7.64 9.31
C GLU A 281 6.56 6.65 9.02
N LEU A 282 7.08 6.58 7.78
CA LEU A 282 8.20 5.70 7.45
C LEU A 282 9.47 6.02 8.27
N ARG A 283 9.74 7.30 8.54
CA ARG A 283 10.87 7.70 9.40
C ARG A 283 10.68 7.14 10.81
N ASP A 284 9.50 7.32 11.38
CA ASP A 284 9.22 6.94 12.75
C ASP A 284 9.10 5.40 12.89
N LEU A 285 8.51 4.74 11.90
CA LEU A 285 8.44 3.28 11.81
C LEU A 285 9.81 2.64 11.59
N ALA A 286 10.74 3.28 10.90
CA ALA A 286 12.11 2.76 10.78
C ALA A 286 12.82 2.69 12.13
N GLU A 287 12.54 3.62 13.04
CA GLU A 287 13.02 3.54 14.43
C GLU A 287 12.24 2.52 15.24
N PHE A 288 10.92 2.53 15.13
CA PHE A 288 10.02 1.60 15.81
C PHE A 288 10.36 0.13 15.50
N ASP A 289 10.57 -0.19 14.23
CA ASP A 289 10.98 -1.50 13.73
C ASP A 289 12.29 -1.98 14.37
N ARG A 290 13.32 -1.12 14.46
CA ARG A 290 14.59 -1.48 15.13
C ARG A 290 14.38 -1.88 16.59
N ARG A 291 13.41 -1.27 17.29
CA ARG A 291 13.10 -1.55 18.70
C ARG A 291 12.21 -2.78 18.87
N MET A 292 11.22 -2.96 17.99
CA MET A 292 10.14 -3.93 18.16
C MET A 292 10.36 -5.25 17.42
N ARG A 293 11.13 -5.26 16.33
CA ARG A 293 11.45 -6.49 15.60
C ARG A 293 12.12 -7.56 16.46
N PRO A 294 13.14 -7.25 17.29
CA PRO A 294 13.73 -8.25 18.18
C PRO A 294 12.77 -8.81 19.23
N LYS A 295 11.66 -8.10 19.51
CA LYS A 295 10.62 -8.56 20.43
C LYS A 295 9.60 -9.48 19.77
N GLY A 296 9.63 -9.64 18.44
CA GLY A 296 8.72 -10.50 17.69
C GLY A 296 7.66 -9.76 16.86
N LEU A 297 7.76 -8.44 16.68
CA LEU A 297 6.92 -7.72 15.74
C LEU A 297 7.47 -7.82 14.30
N SER A 298 6.61 -8.07 13.31
CA SER A 298 6.96 -7.85 11.90
C SER A 298 6.19 -6.67 11.35
N ILE A 299 6.87 -5.76 10.66
CA ILE A 299 6.24 -4.67 9.90
C ILE A 299 6.35 -5.03 8.41
N VAL A 300 5.28 -4.83 7.65
CA VAL A 300 5.27 -5.00 6.19
C VAL A 300 4.66 -3.76 5.56
N GLY A 301 5.40 -3.12 4.65
CA GLY A 301 4.87 -2.02 3.86
C GLY A 301 4.14 -2.53 2.61
N LEU A 302 3.02 -1.91 2.28
CA LEU A 302 2.25 -2.18 1.07
C LEU A 302 2.05 -0.87 0.30
N ALA A 303 2.86 -0.69 -0.74
CA ALA A 303 2.93 0.56 -1.49
C ALA A 303 1.93 0.62 -2.65
N PHE A 304 1.25 1.76 -2.77
CA PHE A 304 0.40 2.14 -3.89
C PHE A 304 0.93 3.41 -4.55
N GLU A 305 1.17 3.34 -5.86
CA GLU A 305 1.92 4.34 -6.60
C GLU A 305 1.13 4.94 -7.77
N HIS A 306 1.65 6.03 -8.34
CA HIS A 306 0.93 6.81 -9.35
C HIS A 306 1.12 6.32 -10.78
N SER A 307 2.26 5.71 -11.13
CA SER A 307 2.61 5.53 -12.54
C SER A 307 1.95 4.33 -13.19
N GLY A 308 1.71 3.26 -12.43
CA GLY A 308 1.23 1.98 -12.97
C GLY A 308 2.30 1.22 -13.75
N ASP A 309 3.54 1.70 -13.74
CA ASP A 309 4.72 1.00 -14.26
C ASP A 309 5.51 0.42 -13.08
N PHE A 310 5.61 -0.91 -13.05
CA PHE A 310 6.21 -1.63 -11.93
C PHE A 310 7.65 -1.20 -11.62
N GLU A 311 8.50 -1.08 -12.65
CA GLU A 311 9.92 -0.77 -12.44
C GLU A 311 10.11 0.65 -11.91
N ARG A 312 9.36 1.61 -12.45
CA ARG A 312 9.35 3.00 -11.98
C ARG A 312 8.84 3.09 -10.55
N ASP A 313 7.71 2.46 -10.26
CA ASP A 313 7.07 2.49 -8.95
C ASP A 313 7.98 1.82 -7.90
N ALA A 314 8.59 0.69 -8.24
CA ALA A 314 9.61 0.05 -7.40
C ALA A 314 10.83 0.95 -7.15
N GLN A 315 11.29 1.70 -8.16
CA GLN A 315 12.37 2.65 -8.00
C GLN A 315 12.00 3.80 -7.05
N GLN A 316 10.80 4.37 -7.18
CA GLN A 316 10.33 5.45 -6.30
C GLN A 316 10.21 4.99 -4.85
N VAL A 317 9.62 3.82 -4.62
CA VAL A 317 9.55 3.22 -3.29
C VAL A 317 10.94 2.99 -2.71
N ARG A 318 11.89 2.42 -3.47
CA ARG A 318 13.29 2.25 -3.01
C ARG A 318 13.93 3.56 -2.55
N ARG A 319 13.67 4.68 -3.23
CA ARG A 319 14.18 6.00 -2.83
C ARG A 319 13.60 6.45 -1.49
N ALA A 320 12.30 6.25 -1.27
CA ALA A 320 11.66 6.56 0.01
C ALA A 320 12.23 5.71 1.15
N LEU A 321 12.38 4.40 0.93
CA LEU A 321 12.93 3.48 1.94
C LEU A 321 14.39 3.82 2.29
N LEU A 322 15.22 4.12 1.28
CA LEU A 322 16.62 4.50 1.49
C LEU A 322 16.74 5.79 2.29
N ARG A 323 15.93 6.81 1.97
CA ARG A 323 15.92 8.10 2.68
C ARG A 323 15.68 7.91 4.18
N HIS A 324 14.71 7.07 4.52
CA HIS A 324 14.26 6.86 5.90
C HIS A 324 14.96 5.69 6.59
N LYS A 325 15.88 5.00 5.90
CA LYS A 325 16.61 3.83 6.41
C LYS A 325 15.65 2.72 6.86
N VAL A 326 14.58 2.53 6.11
CA VAL A 326 13.60 1.46 6.34
C VAL A 326 14.24 0.12 6.00
N SER A 327 14.10 -0.85 6.89
CA SER A 327 14.68 -2.19 6.73
C SER A 327 13.64 -3.32 6.70
N PHE A 328 12.37 -2.99 6.96
CA PHE A 328 11.29 -3.95 6.89
C PHE A 328 10.87 -4.20 5.42
N PRO A 329 10.33 -5.39 5.12
CA PRO A 329 9.86 -5.76 3.78
C PRO A 329 8.80 -4.82 3.22
N VAL A 330 8.85 -4.57 1.91
CA VAL A 330 7.85 -3.77 1.20
C VAL A 330 7.41 -4.46 -0.09
N LEU A 331 6.09 -4.51 -0.27
CA LEU A 331 5.42 -5.01 -1.46
C LEU A 331 4.76 -3.88 -2.25
N LEU A 332 4.50 -4.13 -3.53
CA LEU A 332 3.81 -3.22 -4.43
C LEU A 332 2.41 -3.72 -4.77
N ALA A 333 1.39 -2.99 -4.34
CA ALA A 333 -0.01 -3.36 -4.53
C ALA A 333 -0.65 -2.80 -5.80
N GLY A 334 0.00 -1.84 -6.46
CA GLY A 334 -0.47 -1.25 -7.71
C GLY A 334 -0.80 0.23 -7.58
N SER A 335 -1.89 0.65 -8.23
CA SER A 335 -2.21 2.08 -8.38
C SER A 335 -2.88 2.68 -7.13
N SER A 336 -2.46 3.88 -6.75
CA SER A 336 -3.09 4.67 -5.68
C SER A 336 -4.45 5.26 -6.02
N ALA A 337 -4.98 5.01 -7.23
CA ALA A 337 -6.35 5.42 -7.58
C ALA A 337 -7.36 4.71 -6.67
N LYS A 338 -8.31 5.44 -6.11
CA LYS A 338 -9.21 4.97 -5.03
C LYS A 338 -9.89 3.64 -5.35
N GLU A 339 -10.45 3.51 -6.54
CA GLU A 339 -11.15 2.29 -6.97
C GLU A 339 -10.17 1.12 -7.14
N LYS A 340 -8.98 1.37 -7.70
CA LYS A 340 -7.96 0.33 -7.92
C LYS A 340 -7.33 -0.14 -6.62
N ALA A 341 -7.10 0.78 -5.68
CA ALA A 341 -6.58 0.45 -4.36
C ALA A 341 -7.58 -0.42 -3.57
N ALA A 342 -8.87 -0.07 -3.62
CA ALA A 342 -9.93 -0.88 -3.00
C ALA A 342 -10.09 -2.26 -3.66
N GLU A 343 -9.99 -2.37 -4.98
CA GLU A 343 -10.03 -3.66 -5.69
C GLU A 343 -8.80 -4.54 -5.39
N ALA A 344 -7.62 -3.94 -5.17
CA ALA A 344 -6.39 -4.67 -4.87
C ALA A 344 -6.32 -5.16 -3.41
N LEU A 345 -6.91 -4.41 -2.47
CA LEU A 345 -6.98 -4.74 -1.05
C LEU A 345 -8.44 -4.70 -0.55
N PRO A 346 -9.29 -5.66 -0.97
CA PRO A 346 -10.73 -5.65 -0.68
C PRO A 346 -11.06 -5.85 0.81
N GLN A 347 -10.09 -6.28 1.64
CA GLN A 347 -10.26 -6.44 3.07
C GLN A 347 -10.41 -5.11 3.80
N LEU A 348 -9.87 -4.01 3.26
CA LEU A 348 -10.17 -2.71 3.85
C LEU A 348 -11.53 -2.26 3.34
N SER A 349 -12.44 -1.90 4.26
CA SER A 349 -13.74 -1.30 3.93
C SER A 349 -13.62 0.02 3.14
N GLY A 350 -12.41 0.54 3.03
CA GLY A 350 -11.97 1.56 2.08
C GLY A 350 -10.53 2.00 2.38
N VAL A 351 -9.75 2.23 1.33
CA VAL A 351 -8.46 2.94 1.45
C VAL A 351 -8.76 4.44 1.45
N HIS A 352 -9.09 4.98 2.63
CA HIS A 352 -9.51 6.37 2.79
C HIS A 352 -8.35 7.36 2.88
N ALA A 353 -7.20 6.92 3.36
CA ALA A 353 -6.01 7.75 3.53
C ALA A 353 -4.74 6.94 3.29
N PHE A 354 -3.69 7.66 2.89
CA PHE A 354 -2.33 7.17 2.95
C PHE A 354 -1.56 8.02 3.97
N PRO A 355 -0.98 7.43 5.02
CA PRO A 355 -0.95 5.99 5.28
C PRO A 355 -2.22 5.45 5.94
N THR A 356 -2.35 4.13 5.97
CA THR A 356 -3.28 3.39 6.83
C THR A 356 -2.53 2.21 7.44
N THR A 357 -2.58 2.05 8.76
CA THR A 357 -1.82 1.02 9.49
C THR A 357 -2.76 0.01 10.14
N VAL A 358 -2.54 -1.28 9.87
CA VAL A 358 -3.35 -2.39 10.39
C VAL A 358 -2.50 -3.25 11.31
N PHE A 359 -3.04 -3.57 12.49
CA PHE A 359 -2.39 -4.42 13.47
C PHE A 359 -3.05 -5.80 13.48
N PHE A 360 -2.23 -6.85 13.44
CA PHE A 360 -2.69 -8.23 13.41
C PHE A 360 -2.14 -9.03 14.60
N HIS A 361 -3.00 -9.89 15.14
CA HIS A 361 -2.62 -11.00 15.98
C HIS A 361 -1.73 -11.99 15.21
N ARG A 362 -1.02 -12.88 15.92
CA ARG A 362 -0.24 -13.97 15.32
C ARG A 362 -1.05 -14.83 14.35
N ASP A 363 -2.30 -15.14 14.69
CA ASP A 363 -3.22 -15.93 13.85
C ASP A 363 -3.75 -15.20 12.61
N GLY A 364 -3.39 -13.92 12.43
CA GLY A 364 -3.76 -13.12 11.26
C GLY A 364 -5.10 -12.42 11.37
N ARG A 365 -5.78 -12.50 12.53
CA ARG A 365 -6.95 -11.68 12.82
C ARG A 365 -6.56 -10.23 13.04
N ALA A 366 -7.39 -9.30 12.59
CA ALA A 366 -7.12 -7.88 12.73
C ALA A 366 -7.52 -7.39 14.13
N ARG A 367 -6.60 -6.71 14.82
CA ARG A 367 -6.81 -6.12 16.14
C ARG A 367 -7.33 -4.69 16.05
N ALA A 368 -6.77 -3.90 15.14
CA ALA A 368 -7.04 -2.48 14.99
C ALA A 368 -6.62 -1.99 13.59
N VAL A 369 -7.30 -0.94 13.11
CA VAL A 369 -6.95 -0.20 11.88
C VAL A 369 -6.85 1.27 12.26
N HIS A 370 -5.76 1.93 11.87
CA HIS A 370 -5.54 3.36 12.04
C HIS A 370 -5.49 4.02 10.67
N THR A 371 -6.31 5.04 10.45
CA THR A 371 -6.44 5.74 9.16
C THR A 371 -5.84 7.13 9.22
N GLY A 372 -4.92 7.42 8.29
CA GLY A 372 -4.20 8.70 8.23
C GLY A 372 -2.97 8.70 9.13
N TYR A 373 -2.34 9.87 9.28
CA TYR A 373 -1.19 10.03 10.17
C TYR A 373 -1.07 11.45 10.68
N SER A 374 -1.07 11.63 12.01
CA SER A 374 -0.75 12.91 12.64
C SER A 374 0.77 13.04 12.75
N GLY A 375 1.38 13.74 11.80
CA GLY A 375 2.83 13.92 11.72
C GLY A 375 3.39 14.91 12.77
N PRO A 376 4.71 15.05 12.85
CA PRO A 376 5.38 15.84 13.88
C PRO A 376 4.93 17.30 13.99
N GLY A 377 4.47 17.91 12.89
CA GLY A 377 3.91 19.26 12.87
C GLY A 377 2.65 19.43 13.76
N THR A 378 2.05 18.33 14.20
CA THR A 378 0.89 18.31 15.12
C THR A 378 1.28 18.25 16.61
N GLY A 379 2.57 18.12 16.93
CA GLY A 379 3.09 18.14 18.30
C GLY A 379 2.54 17.02 19.19
N ALA A 380 1.70 17.39 20.17
CA ALA A 380 1.17 16.45 21.15
C ALA A 380 0.34 15.30 20.53
N ALA A 381 -0.35 15.55 19.41
CA ALA A 381 -1.12 14.52 18.72
C ALA A 381 -0.22 13.42 18.13
N HIS A 382 0.90 13.80 17.51
CA HIS A 382 1.93 12.87 17.02
C HIS A 382 2.54 12.03 18.15
N THR A 383 2.88 12.66 19.29
CA THR A 383 3.43 11.95 20.44
C THR A 383 2.42 10.92 20.99
N ALA A 384 1.14 11.29 21.08
CA ALA A 384 0.08 10.38 21.52
C ALA A 384 -0.11 9.20 20.55
N LEU A 385 -0.07 9.46 19.24
CA LEU A 385 -0.19 8.44 18.20
C LEU A 385 0.92 7.38 18.29
N LEU A 386 2.18 7.83 18.42
CA LEU A 386 3.32 6.91 18.58
C LEU A 386 3.22 6.07 19.86
N GLY A 387 2.76 6.69 20.96
CA GLY A 387 2.51 5.97 22.21
C GLY A 387 1.44 4.88 22.07
N GLU A 388 0.38 5.15 21.31
CA GLU A 388 -0.70 4.19 21.07
C GLU A 388 -0.26 3.05 20.15
N PHE A 389 0.53 3.35 19.11
CA PHE A 389 1.15 2.32 18.25
C PHE A 389 2.04 1.38 19.07
N GLU A 390 2.86 1.94 19.96
CA GLU A 390 3.73 1.16 20.84
C GLU A 390 2.91 0.29 21.81
N ARG A 391 1.87 0.86 22.41
CA ARG A 391 0.98 0.13 23.32
C ARG A 391 0.32 -1.07 22.64
N ILE A 392 -0.33 -0.87 21.49
CA ILE A 392 -1.03 -1.95 20.76
C ILE A 392 -0.04 -3.01 20.30
N ALA A 393 1.11 -2.61 19.75
CA ALA A 393 2.10 -3.57 19.27
C ALA A 393 2.70 -4.39 20.43
N MET A 394 2.98 -3.78 21.58
CA MET A 394 3.48 -4.50 22.76
C MET A 394 2.45 -5.49 23.29
N GLU A 395 1.18 -5.08 23.41
CA GLU A 395 0.09 -5.98 23.82
C GLU A 395 0.02 -7.21 22.91
N LEU A 396 0.04 -7.01 21.59
CA LEU A 396 -0.01 -8.10 20.62
C LEU A 396 1.22 -9.00 20.63
N VAL A 397 2.41 -8.43 20.85
CA VAL A 397 3.67 -9.19 20.91
C VAL A 397 3.75 -10.07 22.15
N GLU A 398 3.17 -9.61 23.26
CA GLU A 398 3.14 -10.30 24.55
C GLU A 398 1.96 -11.29 24.68
N GLU A 399 1.01 -11.27 23.73
CA GLU A 399 -0.08 -12.23 23.70
C GLU A 399 0.44 -13.67 23.56
N PRO A 400 -0.11 -14.62 24.34
CA PRO A 400 0.28 -16.02 24.25
C PRO A 400 -0.06 -16.60 22.88
N GLU A 401 0.69 -17.62 22.46
CA GLU A 401 0.47 -18.27 21.18
C GLU A 401 -0.98 -18.80 21.09
N PRO A 402 -1.73 -18.46 20.02
CA PRO A 402 -3.09 -18.94 19.85
C PRO A 402 -3.10 -20.46 19.77
N ASP A 403 -4.11 -21.05 20.41
CA ASP A 403 -4.28 -22.48 20.44
C ASP A 403 -4.63 -23.02 19.04
N LEU A 404 -3.63 -23.63 18.37
CA LEU A 404 -3.80 -24.20 17.04
C LEU A 404 -4.64 -25.48 17.05
N ARG A 405 -5.14 -25.96 18.21
CA ARG A 405 -5.99 -27.16 18.28
C ARG A 405 -7.21 -27.06 17.36
N ASP A 406 -7.84 -25.91 17.18
CA ASP A 406 -8.98 -25.78 16.26
C ASP A 406 -8.56 -26.01 14.79
N THR A 407 -7.55 -25.29 14.29
CA THR A 407 -7.02 -25.50 12.93
C THR A 407 -6.57 -26.94 12.73
N TRP A 408 -5.74 -27.46 13.64
CA TRP A 408 -5.25 -28.83 13.54
C TRP A 408 -6.34 -29.86 13.65
N SER A 409 -7.36 -29.65 14.50
CA SER A 409 -8.49 -30.56 14.65
C SER A 409 -9.25 -30.71 13.34
N ARG A 410 -9.37 -29.64 12.54
CA ARG A 410 -10.11 -29.61 11.26
C ARG A 410 -9.33 -30.16 10.07
N ILE A 411 -8.00 -30.25 10.16
CA ILE A 411 -7.18 -30.90 9.15
C ILE A 411 -7.17 -32.41 9.43
N ALA A 412 -7.90 -33.16 8.61
CA ALA A 412 -7.98 -34.62 8.72
C ALA A 412 -6.65 -35.31 8.35
N THR A 413 -6.29 -36.33 9.13
CA THR A 413 -5.30 -37.34 8.71
C THR A 413 -5.89 -38.16 7.56
N GLY A 414 -5.12 -38.36 6.49
CA GLY A 414 -5.58 -39.08 5.31
C GLY A 414 -5.08 -38.52 4.00
N SER A 415 -5.64 -39.03 2.92
CA SER A 415 -5.29 -38.67 1.55
C SER A 415 -5.98 -37.37 1.14
N TRP A 416 -5.24 -36.47 0.52
CA TRP A 416 -5.71 -35.21 -0.07
C TRP A 416 -5.28 -35.18 -1.53
N VAL A 417 -6.16 -34.75 -2.41
CA VAL A 417 -5.91 -34.72 -3.85
C VAL A 417 -6.01 -33.31 -4.37
N ASP A 418 -5.05 -32.95 -5.21
CA ASP A 418 -5.13 -31.80 -6.09
C ASP A 418 -5.59 -32.23 -7.49
N LEU A 419 -6.64 -31.59 -8.00
CA LEU A 419 -7.45 -32.16 -9.10
C LEU A 419 -7.00 -31.81 -10.52
N PRO A 420 -6.43 -30.63 -10.83
CA PRO A 420 -5.91 -30.37 -12.16
C PRO A 420 -4.74 -31.31 -12.50
N TYR A 421 -4.00 -31.77 -11.49
CA TYR A 421 -2.78 -32.56 -11.68
C TYR A 421 -2.87 -34.01 -11.15
N TYR A 422 -3.90 -34.33 -10.35
CA TYR A 422 -4.11 -35.63 -9.69
C TYR A 422 -2.99 -36.05 -8.74
N PHE A 423 -2.23 -35.09 -8.21
CA PHE A 423 -1.27 -35.35 -7.16
C PHE A 423 -1.96 -35.61 -5.83
N ARG A 424 -1.43 -36.57 -5.08
CA ARG A 424 -1.88 -37.03 -3.79
C ARG A 424 -0.90 -36.61 -2.71
N THR A 425 -1.41 -35.90 -1.71
CA THR A 425 -0.73 -35.58 -0.45
C THR A 425 -1.40 -36.33 0.69
N THR A 426 -0.67 -37.21 1.38
CA THR A 426 -1.14 -37.87 2.60
C THR A 426 -0.66 -37.11 3.83
N ILE A 427 -1.59 -36.68 4.67
CA ILE A 427 -1.31 -35.96 5.93
C ILE A 427 -1.39 -36.94 7.10
N PHE A 428 -0.41 -36.87 8.00
CA PHE A 428 -0.30 -37.64 9.23
C PHE A 428 -0.26 -36.67 10.42
N ARG A 429 -1.24 -36.79 11.34
CA ARG A 429 -1.31 -35.93 12.55
C ARG A 429 -1.13 -36.77 13.81
N ASP A 430 -0.33 -36.29 14.74
CA ASP A 430 -0.18 -36.85 16.08
C ASP A 430 -0.23 -35.74 17.15
N ALA A 431 0.06 -36.09 18.41
CA ALA A 431 0.07 -35.14 19.52
C ALA A 431 1.22 -34.09 19.45
N SER A 432 2.22 -34.33 18.58
CA SER A 432 3.40 -33.48 18.41
C SER A 432 3.34 -32.56 17.18
N GLY A 433 2.36 -32.75 16.27
CA GLY A 433 2.17 -31.91 15.10
C GLY A 433 1.57 -32.66 13.91
N ALA A 434 1.79 -32.11 12.70
CA ALA A 434 1.40 -32.75 11.44
C ALA A 434 2.59 -32.86 10.49
N ARG A 435 2.65 -33.97 9.76
CA ARG A 435 3.62 -34.26 8.71
C ARG A 435 2.91 -34.75 7.47
N PHE A 436 3.55 -34.66 6.32
CA PHE A 436 2.94 -35.10 5.06
C PHE A 436 3.90 -35.89 4.17
N LEU A 437 3.31 -36.63 3.22
CA LEU A 437 3.97 -37.24 2.08
C LEU A 437 3.20 -36.82 0.82
N SER A 438 3.89 -36.36 -0.22
CA SER A 438 3.24 -35.98 -1.49
C SER A 438 3.91 -36.65 -2.67
N ASP A 439 3.12 -36.98 -3.70
CA ASP A 439 3.61 -37.40 -5.02
C ASP A 439 3.68 -36.23 -6.03
N ASP A 440 3.40 -34.99 -5.60
CA ASP A 440 3.57 -33.79 -6.44
C ASP A 440 5.05 -33.60 -6.80
N PRO A 441 5.43 -33.71 -8.09
CA PRO A 441 6.81 -33.56 -8.54
C PRO A 441 7.35 -32.15 -8.28
N ASN A 442 6.49 -31.13 -8.14
CA ASN A 442 6.91 -29.78 -7.77
C ASN A 442 7.39 -29.69 -6.32
N TRP A 443 7.04 -30.66 -5.47
CA TRP A 443 7.47 -30.72 -4.07
C TRP A 443 8.76 -31.53 -3.91
N GLN A 444 9.22 -32.20 -4.99
CA GLN A 444 10.39 -33.10 -5.01
C GLN A 444 11.17 -32.96 -6.33
N PRO A 445 11.94 -31.86 -6.54
CA PRO A 445 12.71 -31.65 -7.77
C PRO A 445 13.78 -32.73 -8.02
N ASP A 446 14.22 -33.44 -6.96
CA ASP A 446 15.30 -34.45 -7.04
C ASP A 446 14.81 -35.91 -7.19
N GLY A 447 13.50 -36.14 -7.34
CA GLY A 447 12.94 -37.42 -7.81
C GLY A 447 13.02 -38.62 -6.86
N VAL A 448 13.32 -38.43 -5.58
CA VAL A 448 13.35 -39.53 -4.59
C VAL A 448 12.30 -39.31 -3.49
N GLN A 449 11.27 -40.16 -3.49
CA GLN A 449 10.30 -40.27 -2.38
C GLN A 449 10.97 -40.90 -1.15
N THR A 450 11.68 -40.12 -0.34
CA THR A 450 12.17 -40.63 0.95
C THR A 450 12.06 -39.57 2.03
N GLY A 451 10.87 -39.37 2.58
CA GLY A 451 10.70 -38.62 3.83
C GLY A 451 9.28 -38.18 4.12
N LEU A 452 8.90 -38.23 5.40
CA LEU A 452 7.82 -37.40 5.94
C LEU A 452 8.35 -35.97 6.06
N HIS A 453 7.60 -35.01 5.54
CA HIS A 453 7.95 -33.58 5.60
C HIS A 453 7.10 -32.87 6.65
N ASP A 454 7.65 -31.81 7.24
CA ASP A 454 6.95 -31.05 8.28
C ASP A 454 5.84 -30.17 7.68
N MET A 455 4.72 -30.13 8.40
CA MET A 455 3.69 -29.12 8.18
C MET A 455 3.75 -28.09 9.30
N ARG A 456 3.57 -26.82 8.95
CA ARG A 456 3.37 -25.75 9.92
C ARG A 456 2.07 -25.01 9.62
N ALA A 457 1.41 -24.53 10.66
CA ALA A 457 0.20 -23.73 10.55
C ALA A 457 0.29 -22.51 11.47
N VAL A 458 -0.18 -21.37 10.97
CA VAL A 458 -0.34 -20.13 11.73
C VAL A 458 -1.69 -19.53 11.33
N GLY A 459 -2.67 -19.59 12.24
CA GLY A 459 -4.06 -19.27 11.91
C GLY A 459 -4.61 -20.19 10.81
N SER A 460 -5.06 -19.59 9.71
CA SER A 460 -5.52 -20.30 8.49
C SER A 460 -4.44 -20.47 7.42
N SER A 461 -3.22 -19.97 7.65
CA SER A 461 -2.10 -20.17 6.74
C SER A 461 -1.41 -21.49 7.09
N VAL A 462 -1.26 -22.38 6.11
CA VAL A 462 -0.66 -23.71 6.29
C VAL A 462 0.43 -23.92 5.25
N TRP A 463 1.61 -24.35 5.70
CA TRP A 463 2.73 -24.66 4.83
C TRP A 463 2.99 -26.15 4.79
N PHE A 464 3.16 -26.65 3.58
CA PHE A 464 3.66 -27.99 3.27
C PHE A 464 5.11 -27.83 2.80
N GLY A 465 6.07 -27.94 3.72
CA GLY A 465 7.43 -27.48 3.48
C GLY A 465 7.45 -25.97 3.22
N GLU A 466 7.91 -25.56 2.04
CA GLU A 466 7.93 -24.15 1.63
C GLU A 466 6.61 -23.69 0.97
N ARG A 467 5.72 -24.62 0.59
CA ARG A 467 4.52 -24.29 -0.18
C ARG A 467 3.38 -23.82 0.73
N LEU A 468 2.91 -22.60 0.51
CA LEU A 468 1.84 -21.97 1.26
C LEU A 468 0.45 -22.32 0.69
N TYR A 469 -0.48 -22.61 1.60
CA TYR A 469 -1.91 -22.69 1.33
C TYR A 469 -2.71 -21.87 2.34
N ALA A 470 -3.86 -21.38 1.90
CA ALA A 470 -4.92 -20.91 2.78
C ALA A 470 -5.88 -22.06 3.10
N PHE A 471 -5.97 -22.47 4.36
CA PHE A 471 -6.93 -23.47 4.81
C PHE A 471 -8.27 -22.81 5.16
N ASP A 472 -9.29 -23.06 4.33
CA ASP A 472 -10.65 -22.60 4.59
C ASP A 472 -11.29 -23.52 5.64
N LEU A 473 -11.35 -23.06 6.90
CA LEU A 473 -11.90 -23.83 8.03
C LEU A 473 -13.38 -24.21 7.85
N THR A 474 -14.12 -23.52 6.97
CA THR A 474 -15.55 -23.80 6.74
C THR A 474 -15.74 -24.88 5.69
N THR A 475 -15.00 -24.80 4.58
CA THR A 475 -15.12 -25.77 3.49
C THR A 475 -14.12 -26.92 3.61
N SER A 476 -13.16 -26.81 4.52
CA SER A 476 -12.07 -27.76 4.76
C SER A 476 -11.26 -28.06 3.48
N VAL A 477 -10.83 -26.99 2.82
CA VAL A 477 -10.06 -27.02 1.56
C VAL A 477 -8.81 -26.18 1.72
N PHE A 478 -7.68 -26.67 1.20
CA PHE A 478 -6.46 -25.87 1.07
C PHE A 478 -6.45 -25.18 -0.28
N LEU A 479 -6.49 -23.85 -0.29
CA LEU A 479 -6.48 -23.02 -1.49
C LEU A 479 -5.06 -22.53 -1.78
N ASP A 480 -4.58 -22.70 -3.00
CA ASP A 480 -3.30 -22.14 -3.44
C ASP A 480 -3.50 -20.64 -3.75
N PRO A 481 -2.79 -19.72 -3.06
CA PRO A 481 -2.93 -18.29 -3.31
C PRO A 481 -2.36 -17.84 -4.66
N PHE A 482 -1.60 -18.71 -5.33
CA PHE A 482 -1.00 -18.47 -6.64
C PHE A 482 -1.81 -19.07 -7.80
N ASP A 483 -2.76 -19.96 -7.52
CA ASP A 483 -3.50 -20.69 -8.55
C ASP A 483 -4.88 -21.12 -8.07
N ALA A 484 -5.94 -20.56 -8.66
CA ALA A 484 -7.31 -20.85 -8.23
C ALA A 484 -7.78 -22.29 -8.56
N GLY A 485 -7.09 -22.96 -9.49
CA GLY A 485 -7.33 -24.36 -9.84
C GLY A 485 -6.60 -25.33 -8.92
N HIS A 486 -5.42 -24.97 -8.45
CA HIS A 486 -4.58 -25.79 -7.59
C HIS A 486 -5.08 -25.75 -6.14
N ARG A 487 -5.55 -26.88 -5.63
CA ARG A 487 -6.05 -26.97 -4.25
C ARG A 487 -6.16 -28.39 -3.75
N LEU A 488 -5.89 -28.58 -2.46
CA LEU A 488 -5.99 -29.89 -1.84
C LEU A 488 -7.38 -30.08 -1.24
N VAL A 489 -8.02 -31.15 -1.67
CA VAL A 489 -9.33 -31.61 -1.19
C VAL A 489 -9.16 -32.99 -0.57
N ALA A 490 -9.75 -33.22 0.60
CA ALA A 490 -9.73 -34.54 1.23
C ALA A 490 -10.31 -35.59 0.26
N GLU A 491 -9.50 -36.60 -0.05
CA GLU A 491 -9.91 -37.78 -0.78
C GLU A 491 -10.48 -38.75 0.25
N LEU A 492 -11.79 -38.95 0.19
CA LEU A 492 -12.48 -39.98 0.95
C LEU A 492 -11.65 -41.28 0.93
N PRO A 493 -11.36 -41.91 2.08
CA PRO A 493 -11.30 -43.36 2.05
C PRO A 493 -12.74 -43.80 1.77
N LEU A 494 -13.01 -44.25 0.54
CA LEU A 494 -14.33 -44.78 0.17
C LEU A 494 -14.79 -45.93 1.10
N ASN A 495 -13.93 -46.47 1.99
CA ASN A 495 -14.20 -47.57 2.93
C ASN A 495 -13.27 -47.63 4.18
N ALA A 496 -12.78 -46.54 4.79
CA ALA A 496 -11.96 -46.70 6.02
C ALA A 496 -12.85 -46.96 7.25
N PRO A 497 -12.61 -48.02 8.04
CA PRO A 497 -13.26 -48.19 9.33
C PRO A 497 -12.85 -47.02 10.25
N THR A 498 -13.84 -46.46 10.93
CA THR A 498 -13.64 -45.46 12.00
C THR A 498 -12.75 -46.07 13.07
N VAL A 499 -11.48 -45.66 13.12
CA VAL A 499 -10.60 -46.00 14.25
C VAL A 499 -10.99 -45.08 15.40
N ALA A 500 -11.44 -45.67 16.51
CA ALA A 500 -12.03 -44.96 17.65
C ALA A 500 -11.12 -43.90 18.30
N ASP A 501 -9.81 -43.95 18.07
CA ASP A 501 -8.82 -43.06 18.69
C ASP A 501 -8.53 -41.78 17.88
N TYR A 502 -9.06 -41.67 16.65
CA TYR A 502 -8.93 -40.47 15.82
C TYR A 502 -10.29 -40.12 15.19
N PRO A 503 -11.16 -39.38 15.89
CA PRO A 503 -12.44 -38.97 15.34
C PRO A 503 -12.22 -38.15 14.06
N VAL A 504 -12.88 -38.58 12.98
CA VAL A 504 -12.98 -37.80 11.74
C VAL A 504 -13.76 -36.53 12.09
N PRO A 505 -13.21 -35.32 11.87
CA PRO A 505 -13.92 -34.09 12.19
C PRO A 505 -15.14 -33.95 11.27
N GLU A 506 -16.34 -33.92 11.84
CA GLU A 506 -17.54 -33.53 11.12
C GLU A 506 -17.70 -32.00 11.15
N PRO A 507 -18.03 -31.33 10.02
CA PRO A 507 -17.97 -31.78 8.63
C PRO A 507 -16.71 -31.27 7.90
N VAL A 508 -15.89 -32.19 7.41
CA VAL A 508 -14.93 -31.96 6.31
C VAL A 508 -15.51 -32.61 5.06
N TRP A 509 -16.36 -31.92 4.29
CA TRP A 509 -16.68 -32.38 2.93
C TRP A 509 -16.73 -31.22 1.96
N THR A 510 -15.87 -31.26 0.94
CA THR A 510 -16.16 -30.53 -0.29
C THR A 510 -17.54 -30.89 -0.74
N LEU A 511 -18.28 -29.85 -1.11
CA LEU A 511 -19.63 -29.91 -1.61
C LEU A 511 -19.94 -31.23 -2.35
N ARG A 512 -21.02 -31.93 -1.97
CA ARG A 512 -21.39 -33.14 -2.70
C ARG A 512 -21.86 -32.77 -4.11
N PRO A 513 -21.56 -33.58 -5.15
CA PRO A 513 -22.00 -33.29 -6.52
C PRO A 513 -23.49 -32.94 -6.64
N GLU A 514 -24.35 -33.60 -5.85
CA GLU A 514 -25.80 -33.38 -5.79
C GLU A 514 -26.21 -32.02 -5.16
N THR A 515 -25.33 -31.38 -4.39
CA THR A 515 -25.59 -30.09 -3.71
C THR A 515 -25.07 -28.87 -4.46
N VAL A 516 -24.37 -29.06 -5.59
CA VAL A 516 -23.76 -27.99 -6.41
C VAL A 516 -24.75 -26.89 -6.79
N ASP A 517 -25.96 -27.25 -7.19
CA ASP A 517 -26.94 -26.27 -7.66
C ASP A 517 -27.53 -25.43 -6.52
N GLU A 518 -27.65 -26.00 -5.32
CA GLU A 518 -28.08 -25.26 -4.12
C GLU A 518 -26.98 -24.30 -3.66
N ALA A 519 -25.74 -24.80 -3.57
CA ALA A 519 -24.60 -24.03 -3.08
C ALA A 519 -24.22 -22.87 -4.00
N SER A 520 -24.44 -23.02 -5.31
CA SER A 520 -24.20 -21.96 -6.28
C SER A 520 -25.10 -20.72 -6.07
N ARG A 521 -26.22 -20.89 -5.36
CA ARG A 521 -27.16 -19.82 -4.95
C ARG A 521 -26.96 -19.35 -3.51
N SER A 522 -25.95 -19.86 -2.80
CA SER A 522 -25.72 -19.51 -1.40
C SER A 522 -25.37 -18.02 -1.23
N PRO A 523 -25.82 -17.37 -0.14
CA PRO A 523 -25.34 -16.03 0.19
C PRO A 523 -23.84 -16.02 0.54
N LEU A 524 -23.27 -17.17 0.95
CA LEU A 524 -21.87 -17.30 1.32
C LEU A 524 -20.99 -17.47 0.08
N ALA A 525 -20.05 -16.54 -0.13
CA ALA A 525 -19.13 -16.57 -1.27
C ALA A 525 -18.32 -17.87 -1.36
N ARG A 526 -17.82 -18.37 -0.22
CA ARG A 526 -17.09 -19.65 -0.15
C ARG A 526 -17.91 -20.82 -0.71
N MET A 527 -19.24 -20.84 -0.49
CA MET A 527 -20.10 -21.91 -0.99
C MET A 527 -20.29 -21.81 -2.50
N ARG A 528 -20.41 -20.60 -3.04
CA ARG A 528 -20.47 -20.37 -4.49
C ARG A 528 -19.15 -20.73 -5.16
N ARG A 529 -18.01 -20.35 -4.56
CA ARG A 529 -16.66 -20.74 -5.00
C ARG A 529 -16.53 -22.26 -5.09
N GLU A 530 -16.90 -22.97 -4.02
CA GLU A 530 -16.84 -24.44 -4.02
C GLU A 530 -17.82 -25.07 -5.01
N ALA A 531 -19.02 -24.50 -5.19
CA ALA A 531 -19.98 -25.00 -6.17
C ALA A 531 -19.41 -24.95 -7.60
N VAL A 532 -18.81 -23.83 -8.00
CA VAL A 532 -18.19 -23.67 -9.32
C VAL A 532 -17.10 -24.73 -9.53
N TYR A 533 -16.21 -24.89 -8.55
CA TYR A 533 -15.11 -25.84 -8.69
C TYR A 533 -15.56 -27.30 -8.69
N VAL A 534 -16.38 -27.69 -7.71
CA VAL A 534 -16.89 -29.06 -7.59
C VAL A 534 -17.67 -29.44 -8.83
N SER A 535 -18.37 -28.50 -9.46
CA SER A 535 -19.11 -28.76 -10.70
C SER A 535 -18.20 -29.21 -11.85
N VAL A 536 -17.06 -28.54 -12.06
CA VAL A 536 -16.05 -28.95 -13.06
C VAL A 536 -15.51 -30.34 -12.75
N ARG A 537 -15.13 -30.58 -11.49
CA ARG A 537 -14.61 -31.88 -11.03
C ARG A 537 -15.62 -33.01 -11.25
N ALA A 538 -16.85 -32.81 -10.80
CA ALA A 538 -17.91 -33.80 -10.86
C ALA A 538 -18.27 -34.13 -12.32
N PHE A 539 -18.25 -33.13 -13.21
CA PHE A 539 -18.41 -33.33 -14.64
C PHE A 539 -17.28 -34.21 -15.22
N HIS A 540 -16.01 -33.88 -14.95
CA HIS A 540 -14.87 -34.69 -15.42
C HIS A 540 -14.86 -36.14 -14.88
N LYS A 541 -15.37 -36.35 -13.66
CA LYS A 541 -15.54 -37.68 -13.06
C LYS A 541 -16.84 -38.39 -13.44
N GLN A 542 -17.64 -37.82 -14.35
CA GLN A 542 -18.94 -38.36 -14.78
C GLN A 542 -19.94 -38.54 -13.61
N LEU A 543 -19.76 -37.78 -12.53
CA LEU A 543 -20.68 -37.72 -11.38
C LEU A 543 -21.82 -36.71 -11.61
N ARG A 544 -21.69 -35.85 -12.62
CA ARG A 544 -22.74 -34.94 -13.12
C ARG A 544 -22.79 -34.98 -14.63
N ALA A 545 -24.00 -34.85 -15.19
CA ALA A 545 -24.22 -34.83 -16.63
C ALA A 545 -23.71 -33.55 -17.31
N ALA A 546 -23.80 -32.41 -16.61
CA ALA A 546 -23.33 -31.11 -17.09
C ALA A 546 -22.68 -30.32 -15.94
N PRO A 547 -21.64 -29.52 -16.23
CA PRO A 547 -21.09 -28.58 -15.27
C PRO A 547 -21.99 -27.34 -15.14
N LEU A 548 -21.71 -26.49 -14.14
CA LEU A 548 -22.29 -25.16 -14.04
C LEU A 548 -21.69 -24.28 -15.15
N ASP A 549 -22.48 -23.38 -15.71
CA ASP A 549 -21.96 -22.28 -16.53
C ASP A 549 -21.17 -21.32 -15.62
N PRO A 550 -19.85 -21.12 -15.84
CA PRO A 550 -19.05 -20.20 -15.04
C PRO A 550 -19.30 -18.72 -15.37
N THR A 551 -19.94 -18.41 -16.50
CA THR A 551 -20.07 -17.03 -17.01
C THR A 551 -20.75 -16.07 -16.02
N PRO A 552 -21.87 -16.43 -15.35
CA PRO A 552 -22.50 -15.56 -14.36
C PRO A 552 -21.59 -15.27 -13.13
N PHE A 553 -20.73 -16.23 -12.76
CA PHE A 553 -19.83 -16.12 -11.60
C PHE A 553 -18.62 -15.22 -11.86
N LEU A 554 -18.32 -14.87 -13.12
CA LEU A 554 -17.33 -13.85 -13.46
C LEU A 554 -17.75 -12.43 -13.03
N SER A 555 -19.00 -12.24 -12.62
CA SER A 555 -19.52 -10.97 -12.09
C SER A 555 -19.88 -11.04 -10.60
N ASP A 556 -19.48 -12.11 -9.90
CA ASP A 556 -19.79 -12.32 -8.47
C ASP A 556 -19.25 -11.15 -7.61
N PRO A 557 -19.94 -10.70 -6.55
CA PRO A 557 -19.37 -9.66 -5.67
C PRO A 557 -18.04 -10.06 -5.02
N ASP A 558 -17.80 -11.36 -4.81
CA ASP A 558 -16.58 -11.87 -4.21
C ASP A 558 -15.53 -12.22 -5.28
N VAL A 559 -14.32 -11.66 -5.11
CA VAL A 559 -13.24 -11.80 -6.08
C VAL A 559 -12.69 -13.23 -6.17
N GLN A 560 -12.75 -14.03 -5.10
CA GLN A 560 -12.31 -15.43 -5.13
C GLN A 560 -13.29 -16.30 -5.93
N VAL A 561 -14.59 -16.01 -5.87
CA VAL A 561 -15.57 -16.66 -6.74
C VAL A 561 -15.25 -16.36 -8.21
N ARG A 562 -14.89 -15.11 -8.54
CA ARG A 562 -14.47 -14.73 -9.90
C ARG A 562 -13.19 -15.46 -10.33
N CYS A 563 -12.19 -15.60 -9.44
CA CYS A 563 -10.96 -16.35 -9.73
C CYS A 563 -11.29 -17.80 -10.11
N THR A 564 -12.10 -18.48 -9.29
CA THR A 564 -12.53 -19.87 -9.58
C THR A 564 -13.40 -19.95 -10.84
N ALA A 565 -14.24 -18.95 -11.12
CA ALA A 565 -15.03 -18.88 -12.36
C ALA A 565 -14.15 -18.69 -13.60
N ALA A 566 -13.12 -17.85 -13.54
CA ALA A 566 -12.15 -17.68 -14.62
C ALA A 566 -11.41 -18.99 -14.91
N TRP A 567 -10.91 -19.66 -13.87
CA TRP A 567 -10.33 -21.00 -13.99
C TRP A 567 -11.30 -21.97 -14.66
N ALA A 568 -12.55 -22.07 -14.17
CA ALA A 568 -13.56 -22.98 -14.70
C ALA A 568 -13.92 -22.69 -16.17
N ALA A 569 -14.01 -21.42 -16.56
CA ALA A 569 -14.25 -21.01 -17.95
C ALA A 569 -13.12 -21.49 -18.89
N GLY A 570 -11.87 -21.44 -18.42
CA GLY A 570 -10.71 -21.98 -19.13
C GLY A 570 -10.76 -23.51 -19.24
N GLU A 571 -10.99 -24.21 -18.12
CA GLU A 571 -11.05 -25.68 -18.08
C GLU A 571 -12.14 -26.24 -19.00
N LEU A 572 -13.34 -25.66 -18.92
CA LEU A 572 -14.51 -26.07 -19.71
C LEU A 572 -14.50 -25.51 -21.14
N ARG A 573 -13.52 -24.64 -21.47
CA ARG A 573 -13.38 -23.94 -22.76
C ARG A 573 -14.65 -23.18 -23.19
N VAL A 574 -15.26 -22.46 -22.26
CA VAL A 574 -16.51 -21.70 -22.48
C VAL A 574 -16.22 -20.45 -23.31
N ALA A 575 -16.47 -20.51 -24.62
CA ALA A 575 -16.19 -19.40 -25.54
C ALA A 575 -16.99 -18.12 -25.21
N ASP A 576 -18.23 -18.28 -24.73
CA ASP A 576 -19.12 -17.16 -24.38
C ASP A 576 -18.61 -16.36 -23.16
N ALA A 577 -17.62 -16.87 -22.43
CA ALA A 577 -17.00 -16.17 -21.31
C ALA A 577 -15.99 -15.09 -21.74
N LEU A 578 -15.61 -15.00 -23.01
CA LEU A 578 -14.54 -14.11 -23.50
C LEU A 578 -14.74 -12.64 -23.12
N GLU A 579 -15.97 -12.12 -23.23
CA GLU A 579 -16.28 -10.73 -22.91
C GLU A 579 -16.09 -10.47 -21.41
N LYS A 580 -16.64 -11.33 -20.55
CA LYS A 580 -16.50 -11.22 -19.09
C LYS A 580 -15.08 -11.44 -18.60
N LEU A 581 -14.30 -12.30 -19.26
CA LEU A 581 -12.87 -12.42 -18.99
C LEU A 581 -12.12 -11.13 -19.35
N ALA A 582 -12.45 -10.48 -20.47
CA ALA A 582 -11.86 -9.21 -20.85
C ALA A 582 -12.21 -8.04 -19.91
N GLU A 583 -13.39 -8.04 -19.30
CA GLU A 583 -13.75 -7.11 -18.21
C GLU A 583 -12.86 -7.35 -16.99
N ASN A 584 -12.75 -8.60 -16.52
CA ASN A 584 -11.96 -8.95 -15.34
C ASN A 584 -10.44 -8.77 -15.53
N ALA A 585 -9.95 -8.74 -16.78
CA ALA A 585 -8.56 -8.40 -17.10
C ALA A 585 -8.14 -6.98 -16.67
N ARG A 586 -9.09 -6.11 -16.30
CA ARG A 586 -8.83 -4.74 -15.81
C ARG A 586 -9.02 -4.57 -14.30
N HIS A 587 -9.41 -5.63 -13.59
CA HIS A 587 -9.68 -5.58 -12.14
C HIS A 587 -8.39 -5.34 -11.34
N GLY A 588 -8.43 -4.62 -10.22
CA GLY A 588 -7.25 -4.27 -9.39
C GLY A 588 -6.59 -5.49 -8.72
N PHE A 589 -7.36 -6.55 -8.45
CA PHE A 589 -6.85 -7.80 -7.86
C PHE A 589 -6.03 -8.63 -8.86
N ALA A 590 -4.71 -8.71 -8.66
CA ALA A 590 -3.78 -9.39 -9.55
C ALA A 590 -4.03 -10.90 -9.71
N PRO A 591 -4.37 -11.68 -8.66
CA PRO A 591 -4.67 -13.10 -8.82
C PRO A 591 -5.82 -13.38 -9.80
N LEU A 592 -6.84 -12.53 -9.84
CA LEU A 592 -7.93 -12.65 -10.81
C LEU A 592 -7.45 -12.42 -12.25
N ARG A 593 -6.65 -11.37 -12.48
CA ARG A 593 -6.07 -11.08 -13.81
C ARG A 593 -5.16 -12.21 -14.28
N ARG A 594 -4.42 -12.84 -13.35
CA ARG A 594 -3.58 -14.02 -13.62
C ARG A 594 -4.43 -15.21 -14.09
N GLU A 595 -5.53 -15.51 -13.39
CA GLU A 595 -6.46 -16.56 -13.79
C GLU A 595 -7.15 -16.25 -15.13
N VAL A 596 -7.45 -14.98 -15.41
CA VAL A 596 -7.96 -14.57 -16.74
C VAL A 596 -6.95 -14.91 -17.84
N ALA A 597 -5.65 -14.58 -17.66
CA ALA A 597 -4.64 -14.92 -18.65
C ALA A 597 -4.56 -16.43 -18.92
N ARG A 598 -4.60 -17.25 -17.86
CA ARG A 598 -4.62 -18.72 -17.95
C ARG A 598 -5.87 -19.25 -18.64
N ALA A 599 -7.04 -18.67 -18.35
CA ALA A 599 -8.29 -19.05 -18.97
C ALA A 599 -8.28 -18.74 -20.48
N LEU A 600 -7.82 -17.55 -20.87
CA LEU A 600 -7.69 -17.13 -22.26
C LEU A 600 -6.71 -18.00 -23.04
N LYS A 601 -5.60 -18.43 -22.41
CA LYS A 601 -4.68 -19.43 -22.96
C LYS A 601 -5.42 -20.73 -23.30
N LYS A 602 -6.14 -21.30 -22.33
CA LYS A 602 -6.88 -22.58 -22.51
C LYS A 602 -7.99 -22.49 -23.56
N LEU A 603 -8.62 -21.33 -23.71
CA LEU A 603 -9.63 -21.07 -24.73
C LEU A 603 -9.06 -21.09 -26.15
N GLY A 604 -7.82 -20.62 -26.35
CA GLY A 604 -7.12 -20.66 -27.63
C GLY A 604 -7.82 -19.87 -28.76
N LYS A 605 -8.59 -18.83 -28.42
CA LYS A 605 -9.37 -18.06 -29.41
C LYS A 605 -8.60 -16.84 -29.90
N PRO A 606 -8.54 -16.55 -31.22
CA PRO A 606 -7.92 -15.33 -31.74
C PRO A 606 -8.48 -14.03 -31.14
N ALA A 607 -9.78 -14.02 -30.81
CA ALA A 607 -10.45 -12.90 -30.16
C ALA A 607 -9.89 -12.55 -28.76
N ALA A 608 -9.14 -13.46 -28.11
CA ALA A 608 -8.49 -13.20 -26.83
C ALA A 608 -7.22 -12.34 -26.95
N ARG A 609 -6.63 -12.21 -28.15
CA ARG A 609 -5.35 -11.53 -28.38
C ARG A 609 -5.29 -10.10 -27.82
N PRO A 610 -6.30 -9.21 -28.06
CA PRO A 610 -6.24 -7.85 -27.53
C PRO A 610 -6.19 -7.81 -25.99
N THR A 611 -6.91 -8.69 -25.32
CA THR A 611 -6.92 -8.81 -23.85
C THR A 611 -5.57 -9.31 -23.33
N LEU A 612 -4.97 -10.28 -24.01
CA LEU A 612 -3.65 -10.79 -23.63
C LEU A 612 -2.53 -9.77 -23.89
N GLU A 613 -2.62 -8.96 -24.95
CA GLU A 613 -1.68 -7.86 -25.21
C GLU A 613 -1.76 -6.76 -24.15
N LEU A 614 -2.96 -6.52 -23.59
CA LEU A 614 -3.14 -5.67 -22.42
C LEU A 614 -2.44 -6.27 -21.19
N LEU A 615 -2.72 -7.54 -20.87
CA LEU A 615 -2.13 -8.23 -19.71
C LEU A 615 -0.61 -8.46 -19.84
N ALA A 616 -0.06 -8.51 -21.06
CA ALA A 616 1.38 -8.61 -21.28
C ALA A 616 2.16 -7.34 -20.86
N LYS A 617 1.43 -6.25 -20.59
CA LYS A 617 1.91 -4.97 -20.06
C LYS A 617 1.40 -4.69 -18.65
N ASP A 618 0.82 -5.70 -17.99
CA ASP A 618 0.27 -5.57 -16.65
C ASP A 618 1.31 -5.11 -15.63
N PHE A 619 0.86 -4.42 -14.59
CA PHE A 619 1.70 -4.02 -13.46
C PHE A 619 2.34 -5.25 -12.77
N ASP A 620 1.57 -6.32 -12.56
CA ASP A 620 2.03 -7.51 -11.87
C ASP A 620 2.90 -8.40 -12.79
N PRO A 621 4.15 -8.72 -12.40
CA PRO A 621 5.05 -9.54 -13.21
C PRO A 621 4.51 -10.94 -13.56
N LEU A 622 3.78 -11.62 -12.68
CA LEU A 622 3.23 -12.95 -12.96
C LEU A 622 2.10 -12.86 -13.99
N VAL A 623 1.26 -11.83 -13.91
CA VAL A 623 0.22 -11.59 -14.92
C VAL A 623 0.86 -11.41 -16.30
N ARG A 624 1.95 -10.64 -16.39
CA ARG A 624 2.71 -10.48 -17.64
C ARG A 624 3.26 -11.80 -18.17
N ILE A 625 3.83 -12.63 -17.29
CA ILE A 625 4.42 -13.93 -17.66
C ILE A 625 3.35 -14.86 -18.25
N GLU A 626 2.20 -14.99 -17.57
CA GLU A 626 1.09 -15.82 -18.03
C GLU A 626 0.54 -15.32 -19.38
N ALA A 627 0.34 -14.01 -19.51
CA ALA A 627 -0.19 -13.41 -20.73
C ALA A 627 0.76 -13.56 -21.93
N ARG A 628 2.07 -13.38 -21.73
CA ARG A 628 3.08 -13.59 -22.79
C ARG A 628 3.17 -15.04 -23.22
N THR A 629 3.08 -15.96 -22.26
CA THR A 629 3.01 -17.41 -22.53
C THR A 629 1.77 -17.73 -23.40
N ALA A 630 0.61 -17.20 -23.01
CA ALA A 630 -0.63 -17.36 -23.78
C ALA A 630 -0.54 -16.78 -25.21
N LEU A 631 0.07 -15.60 -25.39
CA LEU A 631 0.28 -14.99 -26.71
C LEU A 631 1.18 -15.81 -27.61
N SER A 632 2.24 -16.42 -27.06
CA SER A 632 3.14 -17.29 -27.80
C SER A 632 2.43 -18.52 -28.35
N GLU A 633 1.50 -19.09 -27.58
CA GLU A 633 0.73 -20.28 -27.98
C GLU A 633 -0.40 -19.94 -28.96
N LEU A 634 -1.00 -18.74 -28.88
CA LEU A 634 -1.98 -18.25 -29.87
C LEU A 634 -1.38 -17.86 -31.23
N GLY A 635 -0.06 -17.70 -31.31
CA GLY A 635 0.67 -17.38 -32.54
C GLY A 635 1.09 -18.60 -33.35
N GLN A 636 0.97 -19.80 -32.76
CA GLN A 636 1.14 -21.10 -33.40
C GLN A 636 -0.21 -21.62 -33.89
#